data_AF-A0A3S4UCP4-F1
#
_entry.id   AF-A0A3S4UCP4-F1
#
_cell.length_a   1.000
_cell.length_b   1.000
_cell.length_c   1.000
_cell.angle_alpha   90.00
_cell.angle_beta   90.00
_cell.angle_gamma   90.00
#
_symmetry.space_group_name_H-M   'P 1'
#
loop_
_entity.id
_entity.type
_entity.pdbx_description
1 polymer ?
#
loop_
_entity_poly.entity_id
_entity_poly.type
_entity_poly.pdbx_seq_one_letter_code
_entity_poly.pdbx_strand_id
1 'polypeptide(L)'
;MSKRSTRSFDPGTSVLWLLLPVIGAIVGAAIPYLNSLDKFWSVIGPLLGAFVGFVPALKSWISARARNKWITEVSGDSGPIGEADLNSLCIHRSDRDVKDYVRRDAHDKLHDFLKDRTPVLVEGPSMAGKTRLVVEVLREEWPDARVLFPKSKEDVEKLLKNWRRPVRGAIIFLDELERFLGKEEFTLGVLNKWIDDSCIVVATTTHMNYTRWRKDLDSKFPGWDIFNRFHPLPLETKLSKHELEAVGNTSYAGDLPSIEQLGLGRVLGRAEDIRRRFTSALDSHQGRAGLVKAAVDWSRAGLGAASKETLLTLAKACDDDLWEEPDWEAEWSWVIGETATDAPLVLRTGKDSWEALDLIVEEADWPLTNTTLTTMATCPHTAFQALTLVFELHSKNLLTGDTATENLVQEAADLLQEISSANPSDADLLGFYAVFLTEIRHNHDRAEEIYEQAIKADPNDAKILGNYAIFLTDISHNHDRAEEIYEQAIKADPNDANLLDIYAIFLTKIRHNHDRAEEICKQAIKVDPNNANNLGIYSQLLFVTGRDEKGAKFAERALGLAEQGQEALCAECHFYLFMHSPRHRTASGRALKALLADEVTTGGWSFEGNLERLKQEEDPRYELAWAVAEALRTGDASALNDFEEWRDLDLPDREE
;
A
#
# COMPACT_ATOMS: atom_id res chain seq x y z
N MET A 1 -37.64 71.16 -17.68
CA MET A 1 -36.31 70.52 -17.92
C MET A 1 -35.96 69.68 -16.70
N SER A 2 -35.51 68.43 -16.68
CA SER A 2 -35.52 67.29 -17.60
C SER A 2 -35.39 66.04 -16.70
N LYS A 3 -36.15 64.97 -16.98
CA LYS A 3 -36.02 63.64 -16.34
C LYS A 3 -34.69 62.98 -16.73
N ARG A 4 -34.06 62.25 -15.80
CA ARG A 4 -33.29 61.03 -16.11
C ARG A 4 -33.59 59.97 -15.05
N SER A 5 -34.13 58.86 -15.54
CA SER A 5 -34.55 57.66 -14.82
C SER A 5 -33.39 56.72 -14.54
N THR A 6 -33.51 56.01 -13.43
CA THR A 6 -32.86 54.73 -13.11
C THR A 6 -33.05 53.69 -14.23
N ARG A 7 -32.04 52.84 -14.46
CA ARG A 7 -32.20 51.54 -15.15
C ARG A 7 -31.72 50.44 -14.22
N SER A 8 -32.67 49.60 -13.82
CA SER A 8 -32.47 48.28 -13.23
C SER A 8 -31.87 47.34 -14.29
N PHE A 9 -30.96 46.45 -13.87
CA PHE A 9 -30.61 45.25 -14.63
C PHE A 9 -31.63 44.17 -14.31
N ASP A 10 -32.73 44.17 -15.08
CA ASP A 10 -33.78 43.16 -15.00
C ASP A 10 -33.36 41.90 -15.81
N PRO A 11 -33.33 40.67 -15.24
CA PRO A 11 -32.83 39.47 -15.93
C PRO A 11 -33.69 38.98 -17.12
N GLY A 12 -34.85 39.58 -17.36
CA GLY A 12 -35.89 39.02 -18.25
C GLY A 12 -35.96 39.54 -19.69
N THR A 13 -35.11 40.48 -20.15
CA THR A 13 -35.30 41.13 -21.47
C THR A 13 -34.08 41.14 -22.39
N SER A 14 -33.01 40.46 -22.00
CA SER A 14 -31.82 40.36 -22.83
C SER A 14 -31.91 39.18 -23.78
N VAL A 15 -31.93 39.44 -25.09
CA VAL A 15 -31.76 38.44 -26.17
C VAL A 15 -30.50 37.59 -25.96
N LEU A 16 -29.54 38.03 -25.13
CA LEU A 16 -28.31 37.32 -24.78
C LEU A 16 -28.54 36.07 -23.90
N TRP A 17 -29.62 36.01 -23.09
CA TRP A 17 -29.93 34.78 -22.33
C TRP A 17 -30.48 33.66 -23.22
N LEU A 18 -31.00 33.99 -24.40
CA LEU A 18 -31.44 33.01 -25.40
C LEU A 18 -30.27 32.39 -26.19
N LEU A 19 -29.08 33.01 -26.17
CA LEU A 19 -27.87 32.48 -26.80
C LEU A 19 -27.09 31.52 -25.88
N LEU A 20 -27.24 31.61 -24.55
CA LEU A 20 -26.60 30.72 -23.58
C LEU A 20 -26.94 29.22 -23.79
N PRO A 21 -28.19 28.83 -24.12
CA PRO A 21 -28.51 27.45 -24.48
C PRO A 21 -27.82 26.97 -25.75
N VAL A 22 -27.70 27.84 -26.77
CA VAL A 22 -27.07 27.49 -28.06
C VAL A 22 -25.55 27.38 -27.92
N ILE A 23 -24.93 28.33 -27.23
CA ILE A 23 -23.51 28.26 -26.83
C ILE A 23 -23.29 27.03 -25.93
N GLY A 24 -24.20 26.77 -24.99
CA GLY A 24 -24.17 25.60 -24.11
C GLY A 24 -24.32 24.27 -24.85
N ALA A 25 -25.06 24.22 -25.96
CA ALA A 25 -25.19 23.04 -26.82
C ALA A 25 -23.94 22.80 -27.69
N ILE A 26 -23.38 23.88 -28.27
CA ILE A 26 -22.13 23.83 -29.05
C ILE A 26 -20.95 23.42 -28.15
N VAL A 27 -20.85 24.01 -26.96
CA VAL A 27 -19.87 23.62 -25.93
C VAL A 27 -20.13 22.20 -25.46
N GLY A 28 -21.38 21.84 -25.19
CA GLY A 28 -21.81 20.50 -24.77
C GLY A 28 -21.36 19.38 -25.71
N ALA A 29 -21.33 19.65 -27.02
CA ALA A 29 -20.86 18.74 -28.07
C ALA A 29 -19.33 18.76 -28.27
N ALA A 30 -18.65 19.85 -27.89
CA ALA A 30 -17.21 20.03 -28.07
C ALA A 30 -16.37 19.59 -26.85
N ILE A 31 -16.97 19.45 -25.66
CA ILE A 31 -16.29 19.01 -24.41
C ILE A 31 -15.41 17.75 -24.58
N PRO A 32 -15.82 16.69 -25.33
CA PRO A 32 -14.97 15.52 -25.62
C PRO A 32 -13.68 15.79 -26.39
N TYR A 33 -13.56 16.94 -27.04
CA TYR A 33 -12.49 17.23 -27.98
C TYR A 33 -11.55 18.35 -27.50
N LEU A 34 -11.77 18.91 -26.31
CA LEU A 34 -11.03 20.08 -25.82
C LEU A 34 -10.02 19.70 -24.73
N ASN A 35 -8.81 19.37 -25.18
CA ASN A 35 -7.66 19.00 -24.33
C ASN A 35 -7.12 20.10 -23.38
N SER A 36 -7.71 21.31 -23.38
CA SER A 36 -7.58 22.34 -22.33
C SER A 36 -8.57 23.49 -22.63
N LEU A 37 -9.18 24.07 -21.60
CA LEU A 37 -10.06 25.25 -21.75
C LEU A 37 -9.30 26.45 -22.35
N ASP A 38 -7.99 26.60 -22.13
CA ASP A 38 -7.22 27.72 -22.69
C ASP A 38 -7.05 27.65 -24.21
N LYS A 39 -6.93 26.44 -24.81
CA LYS A 39 -6.99 26.28 -26.27
C LYS A 39 -8.36 26.69 -26.84
N PHE A 40 -9.46 26.37 -26.15
CA PHE A 40 -10.80 26.81 -26.54
C PHE A 40 -10.93 28.35 -26.56
N TRP A 41 -10.42 29.04 -25.53
CA TRP A 41 -10.44 30.51 -25.47
C TRP A 41 -9.52 31.16 -26.51
N SER A 42 -8.42 30.51 -26.90
CA SER A 42 -7.54 31.02 -27.97
C SER A 42 -8.19 31.03 -29.35
N VAL A 43 -9.12 30.09 -29.60
CA VAL A 43 -9.84 29.94 -30.88
C VAL A 43 -11.12 30.78 -30.91
N ILE A 44 -11.85 30.85 -29.79
CA ILE A 44 -13.13 31.57 -29.71
C ILE A 44 -12.97 33.03 -29.29
N GLY A 45 -11.88 33.38 -28.60
CA GLY A 45 -11.56 34.74 -28.16
C GLY A 45 -11.66 35.81 -29.26
N PRO A 46 -11.19 35.57 -30.50
CA PRO A 46 -11.36 36.49 -31.62
C PRO A 46 -12.81 36.67 -32.08
N LEU A 47 -13.65 35.62 -31.99
CA LEU A 47 -15.07 35.66 -32.38
C LEU A 47 -15.96 36.36 -31.35
N LEU A 48 -15.55 36.35 -30.08
CA LEU A 48 -16.24 37.02 -28.98
C LEU A 48 -15.72 38.45 -28.70
N GLY A 49 -14.87 38.99 -29.58
CA GLY A 49 -14.10 40.24 -29.40
C GLY A 49 -14.88 41.51 -29.08
N ALA A 50 -16.23 41.50 -29.13
CA ALA A 50 -17.08 42.61 -28.72
C ALA A 50 -17.55 42.55 -27.24
N PHE A 51 -17.20 41.50 -26.47
CA PHE A 51 -17.83 41.16 -25.19
C PHE A 51 -16.89 41.19 -23.97
N VAL A 52 -15.84 42.00 -23.98
CA VAL A 52 -14.74 42.00 -22.99
C VAL A 52 -15.21 42.00 -21.51
N GLY A 53 -16.32 42.66 -21.18
CA GLY A 53 -16.88 42.67 -19.82
C GLY A 53 -17.60 41.39 -19.36
N PHE A 54 -18.00 40.51 -20.29
CA PHE A 54 -18.75 39.26 -20.03
C PHE A 54 -17.87 38.01 -20.10
N VAL A 55 -16.68 38.11 -20.71
CA VAL A 55 -15.76 36.99 -20.95
C VAL A 55 -15.36 36.24 -19.67
N PRO A 56 -15.03 36.89 -18.54
CA PRO A 56 -14.66 36.17 -17.31
C PRO A 56 -15.82 35.37 -16.69
N ALA A 57 -17.02 35.97 -16.63
CA ALA A 57 -18.21 35.32 -16.08
C ALA A 57 -18.69 34.16 -16.97
N LEU A 58 -18.66 34.35 -18.29
CA LEU A 58 -18.96 33.29 -19.25
C LEU A 58 -17.91 32.16 -19.20
N LYS A 59 -16.62 32.50 -19.01
CA LYS A 59 -15.53 31.53 -18.83
C LYS A 59 -15.73 30.70 -17.57
N SER A 60 -16.09 31.32 -16.45
CA SER A 60 -16.41 30.63 -15.21
C SER A 60 -17.64 29.70 -15.36
N TRP A 61 -18.73 30.21 -15.94
CA TRP A 61 -19.96 29.43 -16.15
C TRP A 61 -19.77 28.21 -17.07
N ILE A 62 -19.07 28.38 -18.20
CA ILE A 62 -18.74 27.27 -19.12
C ILE A 62 -17.87 26.22 -18.42
N SER A 63 -16.87 26.67 -17.63
CA SER A 63 -15.97 25.78 -16.90
C SER A 63 -16.69 24.99 -15.81
N ALA A 64 -17.64 25.62 -15.10
CA ALA A 64 -18.48 24.95 -14.10
C ALA A 64 -19.43 23.94 -14.75
N ARG A 65 -20.08 24.29 -15.87
CA ARG A 65 -20.99 23.38 -16.59
C ARG A 65 -20.28 22.16 -17.17
N ALA A 66 -19.09 22.35 -17.74
CA ALA A 66 -18.27 21.25 -18.25
C ALA A 66 -17.80 20.32 -17.13
N ARG A 67 -17.34 20.88 -16.00
CA ARG A 67 -16.97 20.12 -14.80
C ARG A 67 -18.14 19.32 -14.22
N ASN A 68 -19.32 19.93 -14.13
CA ASN A 68 -20.50 19.27 -13.58
C ASN A 68 -21.01 18.14 -14.48
N LYS A 69 -20.98 18.33 -15.80
CA LYS A 69 -21.28 17.26 -16.78
C LYS A 69 -20.26 16.13 -16.67
N TRP A 70 -18.97 16.45 -16.56
CA TRP A 70 -17.89 15.48 -16.38
C TRP A 70 -18.10 14.62 -15.13
N ILE A 71 -18.41 15.23 -13.99
CA ILE A 71 -18.67 14.50 -12.74
C ILE A 71 -19.88 13.58 -12.88
N THR A 72 -20.97 14.07 -13.47
CA THR A 72 -22.19 13.27 -13.67
C THR A 72 -21.98 12.07 -14.60
N GLU A 73 -21.14 12.19 -15.63
CA GLU A 73 -20.81 11.10 -16.53
C GLU A 73 -19.94 10.01 -15.88
N VAL A 74 -19.13 10.37 -14.87
CA VAL A 74 -18.20 9.46 -14.21
C VAL A 74 -18.79 8.78 -12.97
N SER A 75 -19.36 9.55 -12.05
CA SER A 75 -19.82 9.05 -10.73
C SER A 75 -21.35 9.13 -10.53
N GLY A 76 -22.10 9.51 -11.57
CA GLY A 76 -23.52 9.84 -11.46
C GLY A 76 -23.77 11.23 -10.85
N ASP A 77 -25.03 11.67 -10.81
CA ASP A 77 -25.40 12.97 -10.20
C ASP A 77 -25.80 12.77 -8.73
N SER A 78 -24.88 13.05 -7.81
CA SER A 78 -25.16 13.20 -6.39
C SER A 78 -25.57 14.62 -5.99
N GLY A 79 -25.57 15.58 -6.95
CA GLY A 79 -25.76 16.99 -6.67
C GLY A 79 -24.52 17.68 -6.06
N PRO A 80 -24.65 18.95 -5.65
CA PRO A 80 -23.65 19.65 -4.85
C PRO A 80 -23.42 18.95 -3.51
N ILE A 81 -22.18 18.91 -3.03
CA ILE A 81 -21.81 18.17 -1.81
C ILE A 81 -22.54 18.66 -0.56
N GLY A 82 -22.90 19.96 -0.51
CA GLY A 82 -23.70 20.57 0.57
C GLY A 82 -25.12 20.02 0.68
N GLU A 83 -25.69 19.52 -0.42
CA GLU A 83 -27.06 19.01 -0.49
C GLU A 83 -27.13 17.49 -0.71
N ALA A 84 -26.01 16.85 -1.06
CA ALA A 84 -25.93 15.43 -1.35
C ALA A 84 -26.30 14.57 -0.13
N ASP A 85 -27.15 13.57 -0.31
CA ASP A 85 -27.55 12.66 0.77
C ASP A 85 -26.37 11.81 1.25
N LEU A 86 -26.27 11.56 2.56
CA LEU A 86 -25.14 10.81 3.13
C LEU A 86 -25.10 9.35 2.66
N ASN A 87 -26.25 8.71 2.44
CA ASN A 87 -26.29 7.36 1.89
C ASN A 87 -25.76 7.33 0.45
N SER A 88 -25.89 8.43 -0.28
CA SER A 88 -25.34 8.58 -1.62
C SER A 88 -23.82 8.79 -1.63
N LEU A 89 -23.17 8.92 -0.47
CA LEU A 89 -21.73 9.16 -0.31
C LEU A 89 -21.01 8.00 0.40
N CYS A 90 -21.55 6.78 0.30
CA CYS A 90 -21.00 5.55 0.89
C CYS A 90 -20.79 5.58 2.42
N ILE A 91 -21.41 6.53 3.12
CA ILE A 91 -21.44 6.50 4.60
C ILE A 91 -22.39 5.37 5.02
N HIS A 92 -21.87 4.45 5.83
CA HIS A 92 -22.59 3.24 6.25
C HIS A 92 -24.02 3.51 6.72
N ARG A 93 -24.92 2.60 6.37
CA ARG A 93 -26.31 2.61 6.88
C ARG A 93 -26.29 2.51 8.40
N SER A 94 -26.75 3.56 9.05
CA SER A 94 -27.12 3.55 10.45
C SER A 94 -28.63 3.36 10.56
N ASP A 95 -29.08 2.61 11.55
CA ASP A 95 -30.47 2.60 12.01
C ASP A 95 -30.78 3.82 12.91
N ARG A 96 -29.77 4.65 13.20
CA ARG A 96 -29.86 5.88 13.99
C ARG A 96 -29.81 7.12 13.10
N ASP A 97 -30.28 8.25 13.63
CA ASP A 97 -30.22 9.53 12.92
C ASP A 97 -28.76 10.02 12.82
N VAL A 98 -28.20 10.06 11.61
CA VAL A 98 -26.81 10.48 11.35
C VAL A 98 -26.67 11.95 10.94
N LYS A 99 -27.71 12.77 11.16
CA LYS A 99 -27.69 14.19 10.75
C LYS A 99 -26.63 15.00 11.47
N ASP A 100 -26.50 14.84 12.78
CA ASP A 100 -25.55 15.63 13.56
C ASP A 100 -24.12 15.27 13.18
N TYR A 101 -23.27 16.27 13.09
CA TYR A 101 -21.84 16.08 12.91
C TYR A 101 -21.12 16.51 14.18
N VAL A 102 -20.38 15.58 14.77
CA VAL A 102 -19.43 15.87 15.85
C VAL A 102 -18.12 16.24 15.18
N ARG A 103 -17.77 17.53 15.23
CA ARG A 103 -16.52 18.04 14.63
C ARG A 103 -15.34 17.29 15.23
N ARG A 104 -14.49 16.73 14.35
CA ARG A 104 -13.30 16.00 14.76
C ARG A 104 -12.12 16.97 14.94
N ASP A 105 -11.19 16.65 15.83
CA ASP A 105 -9.97 17.44 16.03
C ASP A 105 -9.11 17.48 14.75
N ALA A 106 -9.19 16.44 13.91
CA ALA A 106 -8.53 16.39 12.59
C ALA A 106 -9.19 17.28 11.53
N HIS A 107 -10.37 17.86 11.78
CA HIS A 107 -11.15 18.61 10.79
C HIS A 107 -10.40 19.82 10.25
N ASP A 108 -9.88 20.67 11.15
CA ASP A 108 -9.19 21.91 10.74
C ASP A 108 -7.89 21.58 10.01
N LYS A 109 -7.18 20.53 10.44
CA LYS A 109 -5.95 20.08 9.77
C LYS A 109 -6.22 19.54 8.37
N LEU A 110 -7.29 18.76 8.18
CA LEU A 110 -7.70 18.31 6.85
C LEU A 110 -8.08 19.50 5.97
N HIS A 111 -8.86 20.44 6.51
CA HIS A 111 -9.28 21.65 5.82
C HIS A 111 -8.08 22.47 5.30
N ASP A 112 -7.08 22.71 6.14
CA ASP A 112 -5.86 23.43 5.76
C ASP A 112 -5.12 22.72 4.62
N PHE A 113 -4.92 21.40 4.72
CA PHE A 113 -4.25 20.64 3.67
C PHE A 113 -4.99 20.70 2.33
N LEU A 114 -6.32 20.58 2.33
CA LEU A 114 -7.11 20.65 1.11
C LEU A 114 -7.10 22.05 0.49
N LYS A 115 -7.04 23.12 1.31
CA LYS A 115 -6.85 24.50 0.83
C LYS A 115 -5.50 24.69 0.13
N ASP A 116 -4.46 24.11 0.70
CA ASP A 116 -3.11 24.11 0.14
C ASP A 116 -2.98 23.15 -1.06
N ARG A 117 -4.04 22.41 -1.39
CA ARG A 117 -4.08 21.38 -2.44
C ARG A 117 -3.06 20.26 -2.22
N THR A 118 -2.72 20.03 -0.96
CA THR A 118 -1.94 18.86 -0.57
C THR A 118 -2.84 17.63 -0.73
N PRO A 119 -2.43 16.59 -1.48
CA PRO A 119 -3.17 15.33 -1.52
C PRO A 119 -3.14 14.70 -0.13
N VAL A 120 -4.31 14.40 0.44
CA VAL A 120 -4.40 13.84 1.81
C VAL A 120 -4.95 12.42 1.78
N LEU A 121 -4.32 11.51 2.53
CA LEU A 121 -4.83 10.18 2.81
C LEU A 121 -5.27 10.13 4.27
N VAL A 122 -6.59 10.06 4.49
CA VAL A 122 -7.16 9.88 5.84
C VAL A 122 -7.11 8.40 6.17
N GLU A 123 -6.21 8.03 7.08
CA GLU A 123 -6.00 6.65 7.51
C GLU A 123 -6.63 6.41 8.88
N GLY A 124 -7.15 5.21 9.12
CA GLY A 124 -7.66 4.86 10.44
C GLY A 124 -8.49 3.58 10.43
N PRO A 125 -8.89 3.06 11.60
CA PRO A 125 -9.64 1.82 11.69
C PRO A 125 -11.00 1.89 11.00
N SER A 126 -11.61 0.73 10.78
CA SER A 126 -12.98 0.62 10.31
C SER A 126 -13.93 1.37 11.23
N MET A 127 -14.90 2.07 10.63
CA MET A 127 -15.88 2.91 11.31
C MET A 127 -15.29 4.06 12.17
N ALA A 128 -14.06 4.50 11.92
CA ALA A 128 -13.49 5.69 12.59
C ALA A 128 -14.14 7.03 12.15
N GLY A 129 -14.97 7.02 11.10
CA GLY A 129 -15.64 8.22 10.58
C GLY A 129 -14.85 8.98 9.51
N LYS A 130 -13.94 8.31 8.80
CA LYS A 130 -13.07 8.88 7.77
C LYS A 130 -13.85 9.57 6.65
N THR A 131 -14.75 8.84 5.98
CA THR A 131 -15.63 9.35 4.92
C THR A 131 -16.50 10.50 5.43
N ARG A 132 -17.03 10.39 6.66
CA ARG A 132 -17.83 11.46 7.30
C ARG A 132 -17.01 12.73 7.52
N LEU A 133 -15.76 12.61 8.00
CA LEU A 133 -14.85 13.74 8.17
C LEU A 133 -14.59 14.47 6.85
N VAL A 134 -14.22 13.72 5.80
CA VAL A 134 -13.93 14.29 4.48
C VAL A 134 -15.15 15.01 3.93
N VAL A 135 -16.33 14.38 3.95
CA VAL A 135 -17.57 14.98 3.44
C VAL A 135 -17.90 16.28 4.16
N GLU A 136 -17.77 16.33 5.49
CA GLU A 136 -18.13 17.53 6.26
C GLU A 136 -17.14 18.68 6.05
N VAL A 137 -15.84 18.42 5.89
CA VAL A 137 -14.87 19.44 5.48
C VAL A 137 -15.22 20.01 4.10
N LEU A 138 -15.56 19.14 3.14
CA LEU A 138 -15.93 19.55 1.79
C LEU A 138 -17.24 20.35 1.76
N ARG A 139 -18.22 19.99 2.60
CA ARG A 139 -19.48 20.71 2.75
C ARG A 139 -19.30 22.11 3.33
N GLU A 140 -18.42 22.25 4.32
CA GLU A 140 -18.15 23.53 4.96
C GLU A 140 -17.44 24.50 4.00
N GLU A 141 -16.41 24.03 3.29
CA GLU A 141 -15.58 24.91 2.45
C GLU A 141 -16.16 25.10 1.03
N TRP A 142 -16.73 24.05 0.44
CA TRP A 142 -17.21 24.06 -0.95
C TRP A 142 -18.63 23.47 -1.10
N PRO A 143 -19.66 24.05 -0.46
CA PRO A 143 -21.02 23.48 -0.46
C PRO A 143 -21.63 23.32 -1.86
N ASP A 144 -21.36 24.27 -2.76
CA ASP A 144 -21.86 24.26 -4.13
C ASP A 144 -21.05 23.37 -5.09
N ALA A 145 -19.92 22.82 -4.63
CA ALA A 145 -19.06 22.01 -5.49
C ALA A 145 -19.68 20.62 -5.70
N ARG A 146 -19.58 20.14 -6.94
CA ARG A 146 -19.75 18.72 -7.22
C ARG A 146 -18.40 18.03 -6.99
N VAL A 147 -18.43 16.93 -6.24
CA VAL A 147 -17.25 16.12 -5.92
C VAL A 147 -17.28 14.89 -6.80
N LEU A 148 -16.13 14.56 -7.41
CA LEU A 148 -15.99 13.31 -8.12
C LEU A 148 -15.76 12.18 -7.11
N PHE A 149 -16.72 11.26 -7.04
CA PHE A 149 -16.77 10.20 -6.04
C PHE A 149 -17.02 8.85 -6.72
N PRO A 150 -15.98 8.20 -7.27
CA PRO A 150 -16.09 6.93 -7.97
C PRO A 150 -16.41 5.82 -6.97
N LYS A 151 -17.61 5.23 -7.06
CA LYS A 151 -18.13 4.24 -6.10
C LYS A 151 -17.85 2.80 -6.50
N SER A 152 -17.68 2.55 -7.79
CA SER A 152 -17.53 1.22 -8.37
C SER A 152 -16.31 1.12 -9.26
N LYS A 153 -15.86 -0.11 -9.55
CA LYS A 153 -14.79 -0.36 -10.52
C LYS A 153 -15.10 0.25 -11.89
N GLU A 154 -16.35 0.24 -12.32
CA GLU A 154 -16.77 0.86 -13.58
C GLU A 154 -16.64 2.39 -13.56
N ASP A 155 -16.95 3.05 -12.43
CA ASP A 155 -16.81 4.51 -12.31
C ASP A 155 -15.34 4.93 -12.37
N VAL A 156 -14.46 4.08 -11.85
CA VAL A 156 -13.01 4.24 -11.92
C VAL A 156 -12.52 4.07 -13.36
N GLU A 157 -12.94 3.02 -14.06
CA GLU A 157 -12.60 2.87 -15.48
C GLU A 157 -13.15 4.03 -16.32
N LYS A 158 -14.35 4.54 -16.04
CA LYS A 158 -14.89 5.73 -16.73
C LYS A 158 -14.04 6.98 -16.45
N LEU A 159 -13.59 7.15 -15.20
CA LEU A 159 -12.69 8.24 -14.80
C LEU A 159 -11.38 8.18 -15.59
N LEU A 160 -10.81 6.99 -15.72
CA LEU A 160 -9.44 6.79 -16.22
C LEU A 160 -9.36 6.58 -17.75
N LYS A 161 -10.31 5.87 -18.37
CA LYS A 161 -10.38 5.66 -19.85
C LYS A 161 -10.64 6.95 -20.60
N ASN A 162 -11.68 7.67 -20.20
CA ASN A 162 -12.20 8.76 -21.03
C ASN A 162 -11.51 10.10 -20.75
N TRP A 163 -10.89 10.28 -19.57
CA TRP A 163 -10.55 11.62 -19.10
C TRP A 163 -9.33 11.69 -18.18
N ARG A 164 -8.17 11.24 -18.66
CA ARG A 164 -6.84 11.37 -17.99
C ARG A 164 -6.35 12.82 -17.77
N ARG A 165 -7.22 13.83 -17.87
CA ARG A 165 -6.97 15.27 -17.63
C ARG A 165 -8.19 15.87 -16.94
N PRO A 166 -8.24 15.88 -15.60
CA PRO A 166 -9.38 16.44 -14.88
C PRO A 166 -9.49 17.95 -15.14
N VAL A 167 -10.71 18.47 -15.02
CA VAL A 167 -10.94 19.91 -15.17
C VAL A 167 -10.29 20.64 -13.98
N ARG A 168 -9.42 21.61 -14.27
CA ARG A 168 -8.67 22.40 -13.27
C ARG A 168 -9.53 22.79 -12.06
N GLY A 169 -9.08 22.40 -10.87
CA GLY A 169 -9.77 22.67 -9.60
C GLY A 169 -10.97 21.75 -9.33
N ALA A 170 -11.06 20.59 -9.96
CA ALA A 170 -12.01 19.55 -9.54
C ALA A 170 -11.62 18.98 -8.17
N ILE A 171 -12.62 18.55 -7.40
CA ILE A 171 -12.44 17.83 -6.14
C ILE A 171 -12.65 16.34 -6.42
N ILE A 172 -11.64 15.53 -6.12
CA ILE A 172 -11.63 14.08 -6.32
C ILE A 172 -11.53 13.44 -4.95
N PHE A 173 -12.53 12.64 -4.59
CA PHE A 173 -12.55 11.88 -3.35
C PHE A 173 -12.49 10.38 -3.67
N LEU A 174 -11.36 9.76 -3.36
CA LEU A 174 -11.08 8.33 -3.52
C LEU A 174 -11.36 7.59 -2.21
N ASP A 175 -12.59 7.10 -2.03
CA ASP A 175 -12.95 6.34 -0.82
C ASP A 175 -12.41 4.91 -0.90
N GLU A 176 -11.60 4.51 0.08
CA GLU A 176 -10.83 3.27 0.10
C GLU A 176 -9.84 3.18 -1.08
N LEU A 177 -8.72 3.91 -0.94
CA LEU A 177 -7.69 4.09 -1.97
C LEU A 177 -7.25 2.78 -2.62
N GLU A 178 -7.14 1.71 -1.84
CA GLU A 178 -6.82 0.35 -2.24
C GLU A 178 -7.71 -0.18 -3.38
N ARG A 179 -8.99 0.22 -3.45
CA ARG A 179 -9.90 -0.18 -4.54
C ARG A 179 -9.49 0.38 -5.90
N PHE A 180 -8.62 1.39 -5.94
CA PHE A 180 -8.18 2.05 -7.16
C PHE A 180 -6.80 1.57 -7.62
N LEU A 181 -6.04 0.92 -6.73
CA LEU A 181 -4.66 0.49 -7.00
C LEU A 181 -4.63 -0.78 -7.84
N GLY A 182 -3.57 -0.93 -8.63
CA GLY A 182 -3.37 -2.08 -9.53
C GLY A 182 -4.33 -2.17 -10.72
N LYS A 183 -5.22 -1.19 -10.91
CA LYS A 183 -6.00 -1.05 -12.15
C LYS A 183 -5.11 -0.40 -13.21
N GLU A 184 -5.07 -0.97 -14.42
CA GLU A 184 -4.20 -0.63 -15.57
C GLU A 184 -4.09 0.86 -15.93
N GLU A 185 -4.93 1.71 -15.35
CA GLU A 185 -5.12 3.09 -15.78
C GLU A 185 -4.92 4.11 -14.64
N PHE A 186 -4.82 3.69 -13.37
CA PHE A 186 -4.54 4.59 -12.24
C PHE A 186 -3.09 4.42 -11.79
N THR A 187 -2.22 5.22 -12.39
CA THR A 187 -0.77 5.24 -12.11
C THR A 187 -0.38 6.50 -11.33
N LEU A 188 0.80 6.52 -10.70
CA LEU A 188 1.34 7.74 -10.10
C LEU A 188 1.46 8.88 -11.11
N GLY A 189 1.76 8.58 -12.38
CA GLY A 189 1.74 9.57 -13.45
C GLY A 189 0.37 10.24 -13.63
N VAL A 190 -0.73 9.49 -13.48
CA VAL A 190 -2.09 10.05 -13.51
C VAL A 190 -2.36 10.92 -12.28
N LEU A 191 -1.99 10.45 -11.08
CA LEU A 191 -2.15 11.23 -9.85
C LEU A 191 -1.35 12.54 -9.87
N ASN A 192 -0.07 12.49 -10.27
CA ASN A 192 0.79 13.66 -10.40
C ASN A 192 0.20 14.67 -11.37
N LYS A 193 -0.38 14.21 -12.47
CA LYS A 193 -1.06 15.08 -13.42
C LYS A 193 -2.31 15.75 -12.85
N TRP A 194 -3.07 15.06 -12.00
CA TRP A 194 -4.20 15.67 -11.29
C TRP A 194 -3.73 16.78 -10.35
N ILE A 195 -2.61 16.55 -9.66
CA ILE A 195 -1.97 17.52 -8.78
C ILE A 195 -1.48 18.74 -9.59
N ASP A 196 -0.79 18.51 -10.72
CA ASP A 196 -0.30 19.55 -11.61
C ASP A 196 -1.45 20.40 -12.20
N ASP A 197 -2.57 19.75 -12.54
CA ASP A 197 -3.80 20.40 -12.98
C ASP A 197 -4.58 21.05 -11.83
N SER A 198 -3.97 21.19 -10.63
CA SER A 198 -4.53 21.90 -9.48
C SER A 198 -5.84 21.30 -8.96
N CYS A 199 -6.05 19.99 -9.08
CA CYS A 199 -7.16 19.31 -8.44
C CYS A 199 -6.95 19.18 -6.92
N ILE A 200 -8.04 19.15 -6.17
CA ILE A 200 -8.04 18.78 -4.75
C ILE A 200 -8.28 17.28 -4.70
N VAL A 201 -7.35 16.53 -4.14
CA VAL A 201 -7.42 15.07 -4.07
C VAL A 201 -7.39 14.65 -2.60
N VAL A 202 -8.40 13.89 -2.19
CA VAL A 202 -8.50 13.32 -0.85
C VAL A 202 -8.84 11.84 -0.99
N ALA A 203 -8.20 11.01 -0.17
CA ALA A 203 -8.41 9.58 -0.15
C ALA A 203 -8.64 9.10 1.28
N THR A 204 -9.29 7.95 1.44
CA THR A 204 -9.42 7.25 2.72
C THR A 204 -8.83 5.84 2.60
N THR A 205 -8.34 5.26 3.69
CA THR A 205 -7.95 3.85 3.73
C THR A 205 -8.11 3.29 5.15
N THR A 206 -8.23 1.97 5.28
CA THR A 206 -8.18 1.32 6.60
C THR A 206 -6.74 1.20 7.09
N HIS A 207 -6.54 1.24 8.41
CA HIS A 207 -5.19 1.07 8.98
C HIS A 207 -4.59 -0.28 8.60
N MET A 208 -5.39 -1.35 8.58
CA MET A 208 -4.95 -2.68 8.18
C MET A 208 -4.42 -2.70 6.74
N ASN A 209 -5.17 -2.15 5.79
CA ASN A 209 -4.75 -2.09 4.39
C ASN A 209 -3.46 -1.27 4.28
N TYR A 210 -3.43 -0.07 4.86
CA TYR A 210 -2.22 0.76 4.89
C TYR A 210 -1.00 0.04 5.49
N THR A 211 -1.15 -0.62 6.64
CA THR A 211 -0.04 -1.36 7.26
C THR A 211 0.42 -2.54 6.44
N ARG A 212 -0.48 -3.22 5.74
CA ARG A 212 -0.12 -4.35 4.88
C ARG A 212 0.71 -3.91 3.69
N TRP A 213 0.28 -2.84 3.02
CA TRP A 213 1.04 -2.20 1.96
C TRP A 213 2.41 -1.70 2.45
N ARG A 214 2.52 -1.35 3.74
CA ARG A 214 3.76 -0.88 4.39
C ARG A 214 4.69 -1.98 4.92
N LYS A 215 4.15 -3.11 5.39
CA LYS A 215 4.91 -4.15 6.14
C LYS A 215 5.38 -5.31 5.27
N ASP A 216 4.56 -5.76 4.32
CA ASP A 216 4.81 -7.07 3.69
C ASP A 216 5.49 -6.99 2.32
N LEU A 217 5.64 -5.80 1.74
CA LEU A 217 6.34 -5.60 0.47
C LEU A 217 7.09 -4.28 0.48
N ASP A 218 8.38 -4.32 0.83
CA ASP A 218 9.34 -3.25 0.52
C ASP A 218 9.19 -2.83 -0.94
N SER A 219 8.49 -1.73 -1.23
CA SER A 219 8.36 -1.11 -2.55
C SER A 219 7.86 -1.98 -3.73
N LYS A 220 7.72 -3.31 -3.59
CA LYS A 220 7.61 -4.29 -4.68
C LYS A 220 6.20 -4.48 -5.24
N PHE A 221 5.19 -3.79 -4.72
CA PHE A 221 3.81 -3.93 -5.20
C PHE A 221 3.36 -2.70 -6.03
N PRO A 222 2.70 -2.89 -7.19
CA PRO A 222 2.16 -1.79 -8.00
C PRO A 222 1.16 -0.93 -7.22
N GLY A 223 1.38 0.39 -7.18
CA GLY A 223 0.50 1.37 -6.50
C GLY A 223 0.99 1.84 -5.13
N TRP A 224 2.11 1.31 -4.60
CA TRP A 224 2.71 1.84 -3.35
C TRP A 224 3.27 3.25 -3.51
N ASP A 225 3.83 3.52 -4.68
CA ASP A 225 4.25 4.83 -5.17
C ASP A 225 3.11 5.87 -5.10
N ILE A 226 1.87 5.44 -5.39
CA ILE A 226 0.67 6.26 -5.25
C ILE A 226 0.38 6.57 -3.78
N PHE A 227 0.47 5.58 -2.87
CA PHE A 227 0.30 5.80 -1.43
C PHE A 227 1.29 6.85 -0.89
N ASN A 228 2.56 6.74 -1.25
CA ASN A 228 3.62 7.67 -0.82
C ASN A 228 3.41 9.10 -1.32
N ARG A 229 2.56 9.30 -2.33
CA ARG A 229 2.27 10.63 -2.85
C ARG A 229 1.31 11.42 -1.96
N PHE A 230 0.53 10.75 -1.12
CA PHE A 230 -0.42 11.38 -0.20
C PHE A 230 0.24 11.75 1.13
N HIS A 231 -0.20 12.86 1.71
CA HIS A 231 0.12 13.21 3.09
C HIS A 231 -0.80 12.42 4.04
N PRO A 232 -0.26 11.57 4.93
CA PRO A 232 -1.08 10.79 5.83
C PRO A 232 -1.71 11.68 6.92
N LEU A 233 -2.99 11.44 7.20
CA LEU A 233 -3.74 12.06 8.27
C LEU A 233 -4.44 10.99 9.10
N PRO A 234 -3.88 10.57 10.25
CA PRO A 234 -4.48 9.54 11.08
C PRO A 234 -5.76 10.02 11.75
N LEU A 235 -6.77 9.15 11.77
CA LEU A 235 -8.05 9.35 12.43
C LEU A 235 -8.36 8.19 13.35
N GLU A 236 -8.27 8.46 14.65
CA GLU A 236 -8.56 7.49 15.69
C GLU A 236 -10.06 7.18 15.81
N THR A 237 -10.38 5.97 16.26
CA THR A 237 -11.75 5.59 16.58
C THR A 237 -12.24 6.27 17.85
N LYS A 238 -11.38 6.34 18.88
CA LYS A 238 -11.71 6.98 20.15
C LYS A 238 -11.69 8.48 20.01
N LEU A 239 -12.70 9.12 20.59
CA LEU A 239 -12.83 10.56 20.58
C LEU A 239 -11.94 11.18 21.66
N SER A 240 -11.39 12.37 21.37
CA SER A 240 -10.71 13.19 22.37
C SER A 240 -11.69 13.72 23.42
N LYS A 241 -11.18 14.26 24.52
CA LYS A 241 -12.03 14.89 25.55
C LYS A 241 -12.89 16.02 24.98
N HIS A 242 -12.32 16.82 24.08
CA HIS A 242 -13.02 17.93 23.44
C HIS A 242 -14.13 17.42 22.50
N GLU A 243 -13.84 16.39 21.70
CA GLU A 243 -14.83 15.76 20.83
C GLU A 243 -15.97 15.12 21.64
N LEU A 244 -15.67 14.46 22.76
CA LEU A 244 -16.68 13.89 23.67
C LEU A 244 -17.57 14.96 24.30
N GLU A 245 -17.02 16.10 24.71
CA GLU A 245 -17.83 17.23 25.19
C GLU A 245 -18.78 17.73 24.09
N ALA A 246 -18.34 17.75 22.83
CA ALA A 246 -19.18 18.12 21.70
C ALA A 246 -20.32 17.11 21.46
N VAL A 247 -20.10 15.80 21.67
CA VAL A 247 -21.16 14.77 21.59
C VAL A 247 -22.31 15.08 22.56
N GLY A 248 -22.01 15.62 23.74
CA GLY A 248 -23.03 15.99 24.73
C GLY A 248 -24.05 17.04 24.25
N ASN A 249 -23.73 17.77 23.18
CA ASN A 249 -24.59 18.79 22.58
C ASN A 249 -25.33 18.31 21.33
N THR A 250 -25.22 17.04 20.97
CA THR A 250 -25.92 16.45 19.81
C THR A 250 -27.02 15.48 20.25
N SER A 251 -27.75 14.95 19.28
CA SER A 251 -28.70 13.85 19.49
C SER A 251 -28.06 12.57 20.04
N TYR A 252 -26.73 12.48 20.06
CA TYR A 252 -25.96 11.32 20.55
C TYR A 252 -25.63 11.36 22.04
N ALA A 253 -26.02 12.43 22.75
CA ALA A 253 -25.69 12.59 24.18
C ALA A 253 -26.14 11.41 25.06
N GLY A 254 -27.23 10.72 24.70
CA GLY A 254 -27.71 9.53 25.42
C GLY A 254 -26.80 8.31 25.27
N ASP A 255 -26.00 8.25 24.21
CA ASP A 255 -25.08 7.15 23.89
C ASP A 255 -23.63 7.44 24.35
N LEU A 256 -23.39 8.55 25.05
CA LEU A 256 -22.05 9.01 25.45
C LEU A 256 -21.18 7.91 26.09
N PRO A 257 -21.68 7.06 27.03
CA PRO A 257 -20.87 6.01 27.62
C PRO A 257 -20.39 4.97 26.59
N SER A 258 -21.27 4.58 25.66
CA SER A 258 -20.91 3.65 24.58
C SER A 258 -19.94 4.30 23.59
N ILE A 259 -20.13 5.59 23.29
CA ILE A 259 -19.27 6.36 22.40
C ILE A 259 -17.87 6.55 23.00
N GLU A 260 -17.75 6.78 24.31
CA GLU A 260 -16.47 6.87 25.01
C GLU A 260 -15.71 5.54 24.95
N GLN A 261 -16.42 4.42 25.10
CA GLN A 261 -15.81 3.09 25.08
C GLN A 261 -15.42 2.63 23.68
N LEU A 262 -16.31 2.81 22.69
CA LEU A 262 -16.21 2.20 21.37
C LEU A 262 -15.88 3.18 20.24
N GLY A 263 -16.09 4.47 20.45
CA GLY A 263 -16.03 5.50 19.42
C GLY A 263 -17.37 5.73 18.72
N LEU A 264 -17.58 6.96 18.27
CA LEU A 264 -18.86 7.42 17.70
C LEU A 264 -19.29 6.61 16.48
N GLY A 265 -18.40 6.45 15.51
CA GLY A 265 -18.75 5.76 14.26
C GLY A 265 -19.06 4.28 14.45
N ARG A 266 -18.45 3.60 15.43
CA ARG A 266 -18.76 2.20 15.78
C ARG A 266 -20.14 2.06 16.44
N VAL A 267 -20.51 3.00 17.31
CA VAL A 267 -21.86 3.02 17.91
C VAL A 267 -22.92 3.26 16.85
N LEU A 268 -22.72 4.28 16.00
CA LEU A 268 -23.68 4.60 14.92
C LEU A 268 -23.72 3.51 13.84
N GLY A 269 -22.60 2.83 13.57
CA GLY A 269 -22.48 1.75 12.59
C GLY A 269 -22.88 0.37 13.10
N ARG A 270 -23.50 0.26 14.29
CA ARG A 270 -23.93 -1.00 14.92
C ARG A 270 -22.81 -2.03 15.11
N ALA A 271 -21.59 -1.59 15.41
CA ALA A 271 -20.44 -2.47 15.58
C ALA A 271 -20.66 -3.56 16.64
N GLU A 272 -21.36 -3.26 17.75
CA GLU A 272 -21.67 -4.28 18.75
C GLU A 272 -22.61 -5.38 18.24
N ASP A 273 -23.61 -5.02 17.42
CA ASP A 273 -24.53 -6.01 16.86
C ASP A 273 -23.80 -6.91 15.87
N ILE A 274 -22.92 -6.32 15.04
CA ILE A 274 -22.04 -7.05 14.12
C ILE A 274 -21.15 -8.00 14.91
N ARG A 275 -20.49 -7.53 15.98
CA ARG A 275 -19.64 -8.35 16.85
C ARG A 275 -20.39 -9.51 17.48
N ARG A 276 -21.57 -9.25 18.07
CA ARG A 276 -22.38 -10.32 18.67
C ARG A 276 -22.78 -11.36 17.64
N ARG A 277 -23.15 -10.94 16.43
CA ARG A 277 -23.46 -11.86 15.32
C ARG A 277 -22.22 -12.62 14.87
N PHE A 278 -21.07 -11.96 14.77
CA PHE A 278 -19.80 -12.57 14.41
C PHE A 278 -19.36 -13.63 15.42
N THR A 279 -19.35 -13.31 16.72
CA THR A 279 -19.09 -14.28 17.79
C THR A 279 -20.09 -15.43 17.75
N SER A 280 -21.38 -15.13 17.60
CA SER A 280 -22.41 -16.17 17.44
C SER A 280 -22.16 -17.04 16.20
N ALA A 281 -21.64 -16.50 15.10
CA ALA A 281 -21.30 -17.29 13.91
C ALA A 281 -20.18 -18.28 14.20
N LEU A 282 -19.15 -17.84 14.93
CA LEU A 282 -18.02 -18.66 15.34
C LEU A 282 -18.42 -19.75 16.35
N ASP A 283 -19.41 -19.46 17.22
CA ASP A 283 -19.83 -20.37 18.29
C ASP A 283 -20.94 -21.37 17.90
N SER A 284 -21.81 -21.03 16.94
CA SER A 284 -23.11 -21.74 16.75
C SER A 284 -23.11 -22.86 15.71
N HIS A 285 -22.38 -22.73 14.60
CA HIS A 285 -22.39 -23.72 13.52
C HIS A 285 -21.13 -23.61 12.65
N GLN A 286 -20.44 -24.73 12.43
CA GLN A 286 -19.21 -24.80 11.63
C GLN A 286 -19.37 -24.20 10.23
N GLY A 287 -20.51 -24.42 9.56
CA GLY A 287 -20.77 -23.81 8.24
C GLY A 287 -20.80 -22.27 8.23
N ARG A 288 -21.35 -21.63 9.28
CA ARG A 288 -21.35 -20.16 9.40
C ARG A 288 -19.94 -19.64 9.67
N ALA A 289 -19.26 -20.27 10.62
CA ALA A 289 -17.88 -19.94 10.96
C ALA A 289 -16.98 -20.06 9.72
N GLY A 290 -17.10 -21.15 8.97
CA GLY A 290 -16.35 -21.41 7.74
C GLY A 290 -16.59 -20.33 6.67
N LEU A 291 -17.85 -19.95 6.42
CA LEU A 291 -18.19 -18.89 5.45
C LEU A 291 -17.61 -17.53 5.84
N VAL A 292 -17.73 -17.16 7.12
CA VAL A 292 -17.20 -15.87 7.60
C VAL A 292 -15.67 -15.87 7.57
N LYS A 293 -15.03 -16.95 8.04
CA LYS A 293 -13.57 -17.12 7.98
C LYS A 293 -13.07 -17.06 6.54
N ALA A 294 -13.72 -17.75 5.61
CA ALA A 294 -13.37 -17.72 4.20
C ALA A 294 -13.41 -16.30 3.62
N ALA A 295 -14.48 -15.53 3.88
CA ALA A 295 -14.59 -14.16 3.40
C ALA A 295 -13.55 -13.21 4.03
N VAL A 296 -13.30 -13.37 5.33
CA VAL A 296 -12.31 -12.61 6.07
C VAL A 296 -10.90 -12.91 5.57
N ASP A 297 -10.53 -14.20 5.48
CA ASP A 297 -9.20 -14.62 5.07
C ASP A 297 -8.93 -14.26 3.59
N TRP A 298 -9.94 -14.35 2.71
CA TRP A 298 -9.84 -13.86 1.33
C TRP A 298 -9.54 -12.35 1.28
N SER A 299 -10.17 -11.57 2.16
CA SER A 299 -9.92 -10.14 2.30
C SER A 299 -8.53 -9.86 2.89
N ARG A 300 -8.11 -10.62 3.92
CA ARG A 300 -6.76 -10.54 4.52
C ARG A 300 -5.66 -10.95 3.55
N ALA A 301 -5.96 -11.84 2.60
CA ALA A 301 -5.09 -12.18 1.47
C ALA A 301 -5.13 -11.14 0.34
N GLY A 302 -5.96 -10.09 0.42
CA GLY A 302 -5.89 -8.90 -0.45
C GLY A 302 -6.57 -9.09 -1.79
N LEU A 303 -7.43 -10.09 -1.84
CA LEU A 303 -8.10 -10.51 -3.05
C LEU A 303 -9.40 -9.71 -3.26
N GLY A 304 -9.81 -8.86 -2.31
CA GLY A 304 -11.01 -8.03 -2.41
C GLY A 304 -12.28 -8.87 -2.50
N ALA A 305 -13.17 -8.55 -3.44
CA ALA A 305 -14.42 -9.28 -3.61
C ALA A 305 -14.26 -10.70 -4.15
N ALA A 306 -15.02 -11.63 -3.59
CA ALA A 306 -15.10 -13.03 -4.02
C ALA A 306 -16.49 -13.37 -4.55
N SER A 307 -16.58 -14.40 -5.40
CA SER A 307 -17.85 -15.01 -5.76
C SER A 307 -18.40 -15.86 -4.60
N LYS A 308 -19.71 -16.12 -4.59
CA LYS A 308 -20.33 -17.06 -3.64
C LYS A 308 -19.69 -18.45 -3.73
N GLU A 309 -19.41 -18.92 -4.95
CA GLU A 309 -18.79 -20.22 -5.21
C GLU A 309 -17.37 -20.31 -4.63
N THR A 310 -16.57 -19.26 -4.82
CA THR A 310 -15.22 -19.12 -4.23
C THR A 310 -15.28 -19.23 -2.70
N LEU A 311 -16.16 -18.45 -2.05
CA LEU A 311 -16.28 -18.44 -0.59
C LEU A 311 -16.79 -19.77 -0.03
N LEU A 312 -17.73 -20.42 -0.72
CA LEU A 312 -18.20 -21.75 -0.35
C LEU A 312 -17.10 -22.81 -0.47
N THR A 313 -16.31 -22.76 -1.54
CA THR A 313 -15.21 -23.71 -1.75
C THR A 313 -14.16 -23.57 -0.66
N LEU A 314 -13.76 -22.33 -0.36
CA LEU A 314 -12.80 -22.04 0.71
C LEU A 314 -13.35 -22.44 2.09
N ALA A 315 -14.63 -22.13 2.37
CA ALA A 315 -15.28 -22.52 3.63
C ALA A 315 -15.30 -24.03 3.85
N LYS A 316 -15.55 -24.82 2.79
CA LYS A 316 -15.56 -26.28 2.85
C LYS A 316 -14.17 -26.89 3.07
N ALA A 317 -13.13 -26.25 2.55
CA ALA A 317 -11.75 -26.71 2.67
C ALA A 317 -11.07 -26.31 3.98
N CYS A 318 -11.59 -25.28 4.67
CA CYS A 318 -11.06 -24.84 5.96
C CYS A 318 -11.60 -25.68 7.14
N ASP A 319 -12.48 -26.64 6.91
CA ASP A 319 -13.18 -27.39 7.96
C ASP A 319 -13.21 -28.89 7.67
N ASP A 320 -12.13 -29.58 8.06
CA ASP A 320 -11.99 -31.04 7.95
C ASP A 320 -12.88 -31.81 8.95
N ASP A 321 -13.45 -31.12 9.95
CA ASP A 321 -14.16 -31.70 11.10
C ASP A 321 -15.67 -31.39 11.10
N LEU A 322 -16.30 -31.25 9.92
CA LEU A 322 -17.75 -31.11 9.82
C LEU A 322 -18.47 -32.37 10.33
N TRP A 323 -19.07 -32.31 11.52
CA TRP A 323 -19.80 -33.43 12.11
C TRP A 323 -21.09 -33.77 11.33
N GLU A 324 -21.70 -32.77 10.68
CA GLU A 324 -22.82 -32.88 9.73
C GLU A 324 -22.64 -31.85 8.60
N GLU A 325 -23.09 -32.16 7.38
CA GLU A 325 -23.00 -31.23 6.24
C GLU A 325 -23.96 -30.04 6.44
N PRO A 326 -23.46 -28.79 6.50
CA PRO A 326 -24.30 -27.60 6.66
C PRO A 326 -25.30 -27.42 5.51
N ASP A 327 -26.48 -26.86 5.81
CA ASP A 327 -27.33 -26.27 4.79
C ASP A 327 -26.68 -24.95 4.31
N TRP A 328 -25.77 -25.07 3.34
CA TRP A 328 -24.99 -23.95 2.82
C TRP A 328 -25.83 -22.80 2.28
N GLU A 329 -27.06 -23.04 1.81
CA GLU A 329 -27.95 -21.97 1.37
C GLU A 329 -28.54 -21.21 2.55
N ALA A 330 -28.99 -21.92 3.59
CA ALA A 330 -29.45 -21.29 4.82
C ALA A 330 -28.33 -20.54 5.53
N GLU A 331 -27.12 -21.11 5.60
CA GLU A 331 -25.97 -20.44 6.23
C GLU A 331 -25.49 -19.23 5.43
N TRP A 332 -25.49 -19.32 4.11
CA TRP A 332 -25.18 -18.18 3.25
C TRP A 332 -26.18 -17.03 3.46
N SER A 333 -27.48 -17.34 3.42
CA SER A 333 -28.56 -16.38 3.66
C SER A 333 -28.42 -15.67 5.02
N TRP A 334 -28.02 -16.44 6.04
CA TRP A 334 -27.77 -15.90 7.36
C TRP A 334 -26.53 -14.99 7.40
N VAL A 335 -25.43 -15.37 6.76
CA VAL A 335 -24.17 -14.59 6.77
C VAL A 335 -24.33 -13.25 6.04
N ILE A 336 -25.04 -13.23 4.92
CA ILE A 336 -25.26 -12.00 4.14
C ILE A 336 -26.36 -11.10 4.69
N GLY A 337 -27.16 -11.55 5.65
CA GLY A 337 -28.24 -10.78 6.28
C GLY A 337 -29.25 -10.23 5.27
N GLU A 338 -30.18 -11.07 4.81
CA GLU A 338 -31.14 -10.70 3.75
C GLU A 338 -32.18 -9.63 4.16
N THR A 339 -32.36 -9.35 5.46
CA THR A 339 -33.31 -8.34 5.93
C THR A 339 -32.62 -7.03 6.31
N ALA A 340 -33.30 -5.89 6.13
CA ALA A 340 -32.78 -4.57 6.51
C ALA A 340 -32.48 -4.41 8.02
N THR A 341 -32.96 -5.35 8.84
CA THR A 341 -32.72 -5.42 10.29
C THR A 341 -31.47 -6.22 10.66
N ASP A 342 -31.02 -7.11 9.78
CA ASP A 342 -29.83 -7.94 10.00
C ASP A 342 -28.56 -7.12 9.79
N ALA A 343 -27.60 -7.24 10.70
CA ALA A 343 -26.26 -6.72 10.51
C ALA A 343 -25.46 -7.75 9.69
N PRO A 344 -25.27 -7.55 8.36
CA PRO A 344 -24.60 -8.54 7.51
C PRO A 344 -23.13 -8.66 7.92
N LEU A 345 -22.56 -9.87 7.88
CA LEU A 345 -21.12 -10.08 8.11
C LEU A 345 -20.32 -10.03 6.81
N VAL A 346 -20.99 -10.37 5.70
CA VAL A 346 -20.45 -10.34 4.33
C VAL A 346 -21.39 -9.49 3.47
N LEU A 347 -20.84 -8.43 2.88
CA LEU A 347 -21.57 -7.47 2.06
C LEU A 347 -21.53 -7.83 0.59
N ARG A 348 -22.66 -7.67 -0.09
CA ARG A 348 -22.72 -7.73 -1.55
C ARG A 348 -22.19 -6.42 -2.14
N THR A 349 -21.10 -6.50 -2.89
CA THR A 349 -20.45 -5.35 -3.55
C THR A 349 -20.81 -5.21 -5.03
N GLY A 350 -21.38 -6.26 -5.63
CA GLY A 350 -21.75 -6.29 -7.04
C GLY A 350 -22.82 -7.34 -7.35
N LYS A 351 -23.00 -7.66 -8.63
CA LYS A 351 -24.03 -8.65 -9.04
C LYS A 351 -23.75 -10.01 -8.42
N ASP A 352 -22.52 -10.50 -8.51
CA ASP A 352 -22.10 -11.81 -7.97
C ASP A 352 -20.77 -11.68 -7.22
N SER A 353 -20.61 -10.62 -6.43
CA SER A 353 -19.39 -10.34 -5.68
C SER A 353 -19.68 -9.91 -4.24
N TRP A 354 -18.90 -10.44 -3.31
CA TRP A 354 -19.08 -10.30 -1.87
C TRP A 354 -17.75 -10.05 -1.15
N GLU A 355 -17.77 -9.22 -0.11
CA GLU A 355 -16.61 -8.87 0.71
C GLU A 355 -16.97 -8.97 2.21
N ALA A 356 -16.01 -9.37 3.04
CA ALA A 356 -16.19 -9.30 4.49
C ALA A 356 -16.23 -7.83 4.96
N LEU A 357 -16.94 -7.56 6.06
CA LEU A 357 -16.87 -6.24 6.67
C LEU A 357 -15.46 -5.96 7.23
N ASP A 358 -14.86 -4.82 6.88
CA ASP A 358 -13.56 -4.41 7.43
C ASP A 358 -13.47 -4.51 8.96
N LEU A 359 -14.58 -4.23 9.66
CA LEU A 359 -14.64 -4.36 11.13
C LEU A 359 -14.30 -5.79 11.60
N ILE A 360 -14.84 -6.82 10.96
CA ILE A 360 -14.55 -8.21 11.33
C ILE A 360 -13.19 -8.67 10.80
N VAL A 361 -12.73 -8.10 9.68
CA VAL A 361 -11.39 -8.38 9.15
C VAL A 361 -10.30 -7.86 10.09
N GLU A 362 -10.50 -6.64 10.63
CA GLU A 362 -9.61 -6.03 11.64
C GLU A 362 -9.65 -6.78 12.99
N GLU A 363 -10.78 -7.39 13.35
CA GLU A 363 -10.97 -8.09 14.63
C GLU A 363 -10.64 -9.58 14.57
N ALA A 364 -10.33 -10.12 13.38
CA ALA A 364 -9.95 -11.51 13.20
C ALA A 364 -8.59 -11.78 13.86
N ASP A 365 -8.60 -12.61 14.89
CA ASP A 365 -7.44 -12.94 15.73
C ASP A 365 -6.83 -14.31 15.41
N TRP A 366 -7.41 -15.06 14.47
CA TRP A 366 -6.84 -16.32 14.00
C TRP A 366 -5.74 -16.09 12.94
N PRO A 367 -4.77 -17.03 12.83
CA PRO A 367 -3.73 -16.95 11.80
C PRO A 367 -4.28 -17.28 10.42
N LEU A 368 -3.78 -16.59 9.40
CA LEU A 368 -3.98 -16.99 8.00
C LEU A 368 -3.06 -18.18 7.71
N THR A 369 -3.62 -19.38 7.57
CA THR A 369 -2.82 -20.62 7.47
C THR A 369 -2.30 -20.86 6.06
N ASN A 370 -1.19 -21.59 5.94
CA ASN A 370 -0.65 -22.02 4.65
C ASN A 370 -1.67 -22.85 3.86
N THR A 371 -2.42 -23.73 4.54
CA THR A 371 -3.49 -24.53 3.93
C THR A 371 -4.58 -23.66 3.32
N THR A 372 -4.99 -22.60 4.03
CA THR A 372 -5.96 -21.62 3.53
C THR A 372 -5.45 -20.96 2.25
N LEU A 373 -4.19 -20.51 2.23
CA LEU A 373 -3.58 -19.88 1.07
C LEU A 373 -3.44 -20.82 -0.13
N THR A 374 -3.01 -22.07 0.08
CA THR A 374 -2.94 -23.07 -0.99
C THR A 374 -4.33 -23.43 -1.52
N THR A 375 -5.36 -23.41 -0.67
CA THR A 375 -6.75 -23.62 -1.11
C THR A 375 -7.25 -22.46 -1.97
N MET A 376 -6.90 -21.22 -1.62
CA MET A 376 -7.24 -20.04 -2.43
C MET A 376 -6.71 -20.17 -3.86
N ALA A 377 -5.54 -20.80 -4.05
CA ALA A 377 -4.95 -21.04 -5.37
C ALA A 377 -5.75 -22.02 -6.24
N THR A 378 -6.65 -22.81 -5.64
CA THR A 378 -7.54 -23.72 -6.38
C THR A 378 -8.92 -23.13 -6.67
N CYS A 379 -9.24 -21.98 -6.06
CA CYS A 379 -10.55 -21.36 -6.20
C CYS A 379 -10.63 -20.50 -7.46
N PRO A 380 -11.84 -20.23 -8.00
CA PRO A 380 -11.99 -19.26 -9.09
C PRO A 380 -11.49 -17.87 -8.67
N HIS A 381 -10.57 -17.31 -9.46
CA HIS A 381 -9.99 -15.98 -9.29
C HIS A 381 -10.05 -15.18 -10.60
N THR A 382 -10.02 -13.86 -10.46
CA THR A 382 -9.66 -12.97 -11.56
C THR A 382 -8.14 -13.01 -11.77
N ALA A 383 -7.67 -12.66 -12.96
CA ALA A 383 -6.22 -12.65 -13.23
C ALA A 383 -5.44 -11.70 -12.28
N PHE A 384 -6.06 -10.60 -11.81
CA PHE A 384 -5.44 -9.71 -10.84
C PHE A 384 -5.35 -10.35 -9.44
N GLN A 385 -6.38 -11.07 -9.03
CA GLN A 385 -6.34 -11.87 -7.79
C GLN A 385 -5.28 -12.97 -7.89
N ALA A 386 -5.13 -13.60 -9.06
CA ALA A 386 -4.08 -14.58 -9.30
C ALA A 386 -2.69 -13.97 -9.09
N LEU A 387 -2.43 -12.80 -9.71
CA LEU A 387 -1.18 -12.06 -9.53
C LEU A 387 -0.88 -11.77 -8.04
N THR A 388 -1.84 -11.21 -7.30
CA THR A 388 -1.69 -10.94 -5.86
C THR A 388 -1.36 -12.21 -5.08
N LEU A 389 -2.09 -13.29 -5.34
CA LEU A 389 -1.93 -14.55 -4.62
C LEU A 389 -0.58 -15.23 -4.92
N VAL A 390 -0.06 -15.13 -6.15
CA VAL A 390 1.26 -15.69 -6.49
C VAL A 390 2.36 -15.04 -5.65
N PHE A 391 2.34 -13.71 -5.50
CA PHE A 391 3.33 -13.01 -4.67
C PHE A 391 3.21 -13.37 -3.19
N GLU A 392 1.99 -13.48 -2.67
CA GLU A 392 1.74 -13.92 -1.29
C GLU A 392 2.30 -15.34 -1.07
N LEU A 393 1.99 -16.28 -1.97
CA LEU A 393 2.50 -17.66 -1.90
C LEU A 393 4.01 -17.73 -2.05
N HIS A 394 4.60 -16.95 -2.96
CA HIS A 394 6.05 -16.89 -3.16
C HIS A 394 6.75 -16.39 -1.89
N SER A 395 6.25 -15.32 -1.26
CA SER A 395 6.83 -14.78 -0.02
C SER A 395 6.86 -15.77 1.15
N LYS A 396 5.94 -16.74 1.14
CA LYS A 396 5.82 -17.80 2.15
C LYS A 396 6.43 -19.14 1.71
N ASN A 397 7.12 -19.18 0.57
CA ASN A 397 7.67 -20.41 -0.03
C ASN A 397 6.63 -21.52 -0.25
N LEU A 398 5.41 -21.13 -0.67
CA LEU A 398 4.26 -22.03 -0.89
C LEU A 398 3.99 -22.35 -2.37
N LEU A 399 4.85 -21.90 -3.29
CA LEU A 399 4.78 -22.30 -4.69
C LEU A 399 5.42 -23.69 -4.85
N THR A 400 4.58 -24.73 -4.87
CA THR A 400 4.99 -26.15 -4.83
C THR A 400 5.23 -26.76 -6.21
N GLY A 401 4.93 -26.04 -7.29
CA GLY A 401 4.99 -26.56 -8.67
C GLY A 401 3.90 -27.60 -8.98
N ASP A 402 2.87 -27.69 -8.14
CA ASP A 402 1.68 -28.47 -8.44
C ASP A 402 0.84 -27.82 -9.54
N THR A 403 -0.13 -28.54 -10.07
CA THR A 403 -0.96 -28.04 -11.18
C THR A 403 -1.70 -26.74 -10.84
N ALA A 404 -2.11 -26.55 -9.58
CA ALA A 404 -2.85 -25.36 -9.18
C ALA A 404 -1.93 -24.13 -9.14
N THR A 405 -0.78 -24.25 -8.49
CA THR A 405 0.23 -23.17 -8.40
C THR A 405 0.84 -22.84 -9.76
N GLU A 406 1.10 -23.83 -10.62
CA GLU A 406 1.56 -23.60 -12.00
C GLU A 406 0.50 -22.87 -12.85
N ASN A 407 -0.77 -23.25 -12.75
CA ASN A 407 -1.85 -22.54 -13.45
C ASN A 407 -1.97 -21.09 -12.95
N LEU A 408 -1.90 -20.88 -11.64
CA LEU A 408 -1.94 -19.56 -11.01
C LEU A 408 -0.80 -18.66 -11.51
N VAL A 409 0.43 -19.21 -11.54
CA VAL A 409 1.63 -18.54 -12.04
C VAL A 409 1.51 -18.25 -13.55
N GLN A 410 0.86 -19.12 -14.32
CA GLN A 410 0.61 -18.88 -15.74
C GLN A 410 -0.44 -17.76 -15.96
N GLU A 411 -1.55 -17.76 -15.23
CA GLU A 411 -2.56 -16.70 -15.31
C GLU A 411 -1.99 -15.32 -14.95
N ALA A 412 -1.16 -15.25 -13.90
CA ALA A 412 -0.46 -14.02 -13.52
C ALA A 412 0.50 -13.55 -14.64
N ALA A 413 1.22 -14.47 -15.28
CA ALA A 413 2.12 -14.16 -16.38
C ALA A 413 1.38 -13.64 -17.63
N ASP A 414 0.26 -14.28 -17.98
CA ASP A 414 -0.56 -13.88 -19.12
C ASP A 414 -1.12 -12.47 -18.92
N LEU A 415 -1.59 -12.15 -17.71
CA LEU A 415 -2.04 -10.80 -17.37
C LEU A 415 -0.91 -9.78 -17.49
N LEU A 416 0.24 -10.02 -16.86
CA LEU A 416 1.37 -9.08 -16.92
C LEU A 416 1.84 -8.87 -18.36
N GLN A 417 1.82 -9.91 -19.19
CA GLN A 417 2.13 -9.80 -20.61
C GLN A 417 1.08 -8.98 -21.38
N GLU A 418 -0.20 -9.17 -21.11
CA GLU A 418 -1.28 -8.39 -21.72
C GLU A 418 -1.15 -6.90 -21.36
N ILE A 419 -1.04 -6.58 -20.07
CA ILE A 419 -0.99 -5.19 -19.60
C ILE A 419 0.28 -4.50 -20.11
N SER A 420 1.44 -5.19 -20.07
CA SER A 420 2.69 -4.61 -20.58
C SER A 420 2.65 -4.37 -22.09
N SER A 421 1.98 -5.24 -22.85
CA SER A 421 1.78 -5.05 -24.29
C SER A 421 0.84 -3.87 -24.59
N ALA A 422 -0.17 -3.65 -23.76
CA ALA A 422 -1.09 -2.51 -23.86
C ALA A 422 -0.42 -1.18 -23.46
N ASN A 423 0.50 -1.22 -22.49
CA ASN A 423 1.19 -0.05 -21.92
C ASN A 423 2.72 -0.21 -21.98
N PRO A 424 3.35 -0.23 -23.18
CA PRO A 424 4.77 -0.52 -23.34
C PRO A 424 5.72 0.59 -22.85
N SER A 425 5.17 1.72 -22.38
CA SER A 425 5.92 2.85 -21.83
C SER A 425 5.72 3.02 -20.32
N ASP A 426 5.01 2.09 -19.67
CA ASP A 426 4.82 2.11 -18.22
C ASP A 426 6.02 1.42 -17.55
N ALA A 427 6.98 2.21 -17.11
CA ALA A 427 8.23 1.71 -16.55
C ALA A 427 8.00 0.88 -15.28
N ASP A 428 7.10 1.33 -14.41
CA ASP A 428 6.75 0.63 -13.17
C ASP A 428 6.21 -0.77 -13.46
N LEU A 429 5.19 -0.87 -14.32
CA LEU A 429 4.62 -2.15 -14.72
C LEU A 429 5.66 -3.09 -15.33
N LEU A 430 6.52 -2.58 -16.21
CA LEU A 430 7.58 -3.37 -16.82
C LEU A 430 8.59 -3.83 -15.77
N GLY A 431 8.97 -2.97 -14.82
CA GLY A 431 9.82 -3.33 -13.69
C GLY A 431 9.22 -4.45 -12.84
N PHE A 432 7.93 -4.38 -12.50
CA PHE A 432 7.23 -5.44 -11.78
C PHE A 432 7.18 -6.75 -12.58
N TYR A 433 6.92 -6.67 -13.88
CA TYR A 433 6.92 -7.86 -14.73
C TYR A 433 8.30 -8.52 -14.83
N ALA A 434 9.38 -7.73 -14.90
CA ALA A 434 10.74 -8.25 -14.88
C ALA A 434 11.09 -8.94 -13.57
N VAL A 435 10.68 -8.38 -12.42
CA VAL A 435 10.84 -9.03 -11.09
C VAL A 435 10.07 -10.34 -11.05
N PHE A 436 8.82 -10.36 -11.50
CA PHE A 436 8.02 -11.59 -11.58
C PHE A 436 8.69 -12.67 -12.45
N LEU A 437 9.23 -12.27 -13.61
CA LEU A 437 9.96 -13.20 -14.49
C LEU A 437 11.25 -13.73 -13.86
N THR A 438 11.91 -12.93 -13.04
CA THR A 438 13.16 -13.28 -12.36
C THR A 438 12.92 -14.24 -11.20
N GLU A 439 12.07 -13.84 -10.27
CA GLU A 439 11.91 -14.48 -8.95
C GLU A 439 10.94 -15.66 -8.97
N ILE A 440 9.92 -15.62 -9.85
CA ILE A 440 8.83 -16.61 -9.84
C ILE A 440 8.89 -17.53 -11.06
N ARG A 441 8.99 -16.96 -12.27
CA ARG A 441 9.02 -17.77 -13.51
C ARG A 441 10.40 -18.31 -13.86
N HIS A 442 11.46 -17.73 -13.28
CA HIS A 442 12.85 -18.00 -13.61
C HIS A 442 13.14 -17.94 -15.12
N ASN A 443 12.45 -17.06 -15.84
CA ASN A 443 12.68 -16.81 -17.27
C ASN A 443 13.61 -15.61 -17.43
N HIS A 444 14.89 -15.84 -17.13
CA HIS A 444 15.90 -14.79 -17.02
C HIS A 444 16.17 -14.05 -18.34
N ASP A 445 16.16 -14.76 -19.47
CA ASP A 445 16.33 -14.15 -20.79
C ASP A 445 15.22 -13.12 -21.06
N ARG A 446 13.96 -13.48 -20.79
CA ARG A 446 12.84 -12.57 -20.95
C ARG A 446 12.86 -11.46 -19.90
N ALA A 447 13.27 -11.76 -18.66
CA ALA A 447 13.39 -10.76 -17.60
C ALA A 447 14.36 -9.65 -17.99
N GLU A 448 15.54 -9.98 -18.54
CA GLU A 448 16.51 -8.99 -19.01
C GLU A 448 15.93 -8.10 -20.11
N GLU A 449 15.24 -8.67 -21.10
CA GLU A 449 14.57 -7.89 -22.15
C GLU A 449 13.54 -6.89 -21.59
N ILE A 450 12.80 -7.29 -20.55
CA ILE A 450 11.78 -6.44 -19.92
C ILE A 450 12.43 -5.38 -19.03
N TYR A 451 13.50 -5.69 -18.29
CA TYR A 451 14.28 -4.69 -17.54
C TYR A 451 14.84 -3.61 -18.48
N GLU A 452 15.40 -4.00 -19.62
CA GLU A 452 15.91 -3.04 -20.60
C GLU A 452 14.80 -2.17 -21.20
N GLN A 453 13.57 -2.70 -21.36
CA GLN A 453 12.41 -1.92 -21.78
C GLN A 453 11.98 -0.94 -20.68
N ALA A 454 11.95 -1.38 -19.42
CA ALA A 454 11.61 -0.54 -18.27
C ALA A 454 12.57 0.66 -18.15
N ILE A 455 13.88 0.42 -18.27
CA ILE A 455 14.91 1.49 -18.24
C ILE A 455 14.81 2.42 -19.45
N LYS A 456 14.42 1.91 -20.63
CA LYS A 456 14.16 2.77 -21.79
C LYS A 456 12.94 3.66 -21.58
N ALA A 457 11.93 3.18 -20.87
CA ALA A 457 10.72 3.92 -20.56
C ALA A 457 10.97 5.01 -19.50
N ASP A 458 11.70 4.69 -18.43
CA ASP A 458 12.22 5.66 -17.46
C ASP A 458 13.69 5.40 -17.12
N PRO A 459 14.62 6.17 -17.72
CA PRO A 459 16.05 6.01 -17.48
C PRO A 459 16.54 6.46 -16.11
N ASN A 460 15.72 7.18 -15.33
CA ASN A 460 16.11 7.73 -14.02
C ASN A 460 15.27 7.15 -12.88
N ASP A 461 14.58 6.02 -13.09
CA ASP A 461 13.93 5.31 -12.02
C ASP A 461 14.98 4.52 -11.21
N ALA A 462 15.35 5.05 -10.04
CA ALA A 462 16.35 4.46 -9.17
C ALA A 462 16.02 3.02 -8.74
N LYS A 463 14.73 2.70 -8.60
CA LYS A 463 14.27 1.38 -8.14
C LYS A 463 14.35 0.34 -9.25
N ILE A 464 13.93 0.67 -10.47
CA ILE A 464 14.08 -0.21 -11.63
C ILE A 464 15.56 -0.47 -11.90
N LEU A 465 16.38 0.58 -11.85
CA LEU A 465 17.84 0.47 -12.00
C LEU A 465 18.44 -0.42 -10.89
N GLY A 466 18.07 -0.22 -9.64
CA GLY A 466 18.50 -1.05 -8.52
C GLY A 466 18.15 -2.52 -8.71
N ASN A 467 16.89 -2.83 -9.03
CA ASN A 467 16.44 -4.21 -9.29
C ASN A 467 17.17 -4.85 -10.49
N TYR A 468 17.42 -4.09 -11.55
CA TYR A 468 18.18 -4.60 -12.69
C TYR A 468 19.65 -4.85 -12.34
N ALA A 469 20.27 -4.00 -11.52
CA ALA A 469 21.64 -4.21 -11.05
C ALA A 469 21.78 -5.46 -10.18
N ILE A 470 20.78 -5.75 -9.33
CA ILE A 470 20.69 -7.00 -8.57
C ILE A 470 20.59 -8.20 -9.51
N PHE A 471 19.66 -8.15 -10.48
CA PHE A 471 19.52 -9.19 -11.50
C PHE A 471 20.85 -9.46 -12.24
N LEU A 472 21.55 -8.40 -12.66
CA LEU A 472 22.85 -8.51 -13.32
C LEU A 472 23.94 -9.10 -12.41
N THR A 473 23.86 -8.86 -11.10
CA THR A 473 24.82 -9.37 -10.11
C THR A 473 24.59 -10.85 -9.83
N ASP A 474 23.35 -11.21 -9.50
CA ASP A 474 23.01 -12.50 -8.90
C ASP A 474 22.65 -13.55 -9.95
N ILE A 475 22.09 -13.14 -11.09
CA ILE A 475 21.61 -14.04 -12.14
C ILE A 475 22.52 -14.01 -13.36
N SER A 476 22.72 -12.84 -13.98
CA SER A 476 23.53 -12.74 -15.21
C SER A 476 25.04 -12.78 -14.94
N HIS A 477 25.46 -12.56 -13.69
CA HIS A 477 26.86 -12.41 -13.27
C HIS A 477 27.67 -11.41 -14.12
N ASN A 478 27.00 -10.41 -14.68
CA ASN A 478 27.62 -9.33 -15.46
C ASN A 478 27.95 -8.17 -14.53
N HIS A 479 28.96 -8.36 -13.69
CA HIS A 479 29.33 -7.43 -12.64
C HIS A 479 29.77 -6.05 -13.17
N ASP A 480 30.35 -5.99 -14.37
CA ASP A 480 30.74 -4.73 -15.01
C ASP A 480 29.52 -3.88 -15.36
N ARG A 481 28.52 -4.49 -16.01
CA ARG A 481 27.26 -3.80 -16.29
C ARG A 481 26.48 -3.50 -15.00
N ALA A 482 26.49 -4.41 -14.03
CA ALA A 482 25.81 -4.19 -12.74
C ALA A 482 26.33 -2.93 -12.04
N GLU A 483 27.65 -2.73 -11.99
CA GLU A 483 28.26 -1.54 -11.38
C GLU A 483 27.85 -0.25 -12.10
N GLU A 484 27.83 -0.24 -13.44
CA GLU A 484 27.36 0.90 -14.22
C GLU A 484 25.90 1.26 -13.91
N ILE A 485 25.05 0.25 -13.72
CA ILE A 485 23.63 0.45 -13.38
C ILE A 485 23.48 0.90 -11.93
N TYR A 486 24.22 0.34 -10.96
CA TYR A 486 24.20 0.82 -9.57
C TYR A 486 24.62 2.29 -9.48
N GLU A 487 25.66 2.71 -10.22
CA GLU A 487 26.06 4.11 -10.26
C GLU A 487 24.98 5.02 -10.86
N GLN A 488 24.23 4.54 -11.86
CA GLN A 488 23.10 5.29 -12.43
C GLN A 488 21.97 5.40 -11.42
N ALA A 489 21.64 4.31 -10.72
CA ALA A 489 20.61 4.28 -9.70
C ALA A 489 20.89 5.30 -8.58
N ILE A 490 22.13 5.35 -8.07
CA ILE A 490 22.52 6.29 -7.00
C ILE A 490 22.55 7.74 -7.49
N LYS A 491 22.83 7.98 -8.77
CA LYS A 491 22.71 9.32 -9.37
C LYS A 491 21.24 9.75 -9.47
N ALA A 492 20.34 8.81 -9.74
CA ALA A 492 18.91 9.04 -9.81
C ALA A 492 18.30 9.35 -8.43
N ASP A 493 18.62 8.54 -7.41
CA ASP A 493 18.27 8.82 -6.02
C ASP A 493 19.48 8.63 -5.07
N PRO A 494 20.18 9.73 -4.73
CA PRO A 494 21.32 9.68 -3.81
C PRO A 494 20.96 9.39 -2.35
N ASN A 495 19.68 9.44 -1.98
CA ASN A 495 19.22 9.28 -0.60
C ASN A 495 18.38 8.01 -0.41
N ASP A 496 18.33 7.11 -1.40
CA ASP A 496 17.72 5.80 -1.22
C ASP A 496 18.66 4.92 -0.36
N ALA A 497 18.30 4.74 0.91
CA ALA A 497 19.09 3.97 1.87
C ALA A 497 19.26 2.50 1.43
N ASN A 498 18.21 1.87 0.89
CA ASN A 498 18.24 0.48 0.48
C ASN A 498 19.16 0.29 -0.73
N LEU A 499 19.10 1.20 -1.70
CA LEU A 499 19.99 1.18 -2.85
C LEU A 499 21.46 1.36 -2.46
N LEU A 500 21.74 2.28 -1.52
CA LEU A 500 23.10 2.49 -1.01
C LEU A 500 23.64 1.23 -0.32
N ASP A 501 22.80 0.55 0.47
CA ASP A 501 23.15 -0.69 1.15
C ASP A 501 23.50 -1.81 0.17
N ILE A 502 22.63 -2.06 -0.81
CA ILE A 502 22.83 -3.12 -1.80
C ILE A 502 24.09 -2.86 -2.64
N TYR A 503 24.34 -1.60 -3.02
CA TYR A 503 25.56 -1.26 -3.74
C TYR A 503 26.83 -1.39 -2.88
N ALA A 504 26.77 -1.02 -1.59
CA ALA A 504 27.88 -1.23 -0.67
C ALA A 504 28.21 -2.73 -0.50
N ILE A 505 27.19 -3.58 -0.43
CA ILE A 505 27.34 -5.03 -0.40
C ILE A 505 28.01 -5.52 -1.69
N PHE A 506 27.54 -5.09 -2.86
CA PHE A 506 28.14 -5.42 -4.16
C PHE A 506 29.63 -5.03 -4.22
N LEU A 507 29.96 -3.80 -3.84
CA LEU A 507 31.34 -3.30 -3.83
C LEU A 507 32.24 -4.09 -2.88
N THR A 508 31.70 -4.50 -1.73
CA THR A 508 32.46 -5.24 -0.72
C THR A 508 32.69 -6.69 -1.15
N LYS A 509 31.63 -7.37 -1.60
CA LYS A 509 31.64 -8.82 -1.87
C LYS A 509 32.18 -9.17 -3.26
N ILE A 510 31.80 -8.42 -4.28
CA ILE A 510 32.09 -8.76 -5.68
C ILE A 510 33.30 -8.00 -6.19
N ARG A 511 33.37 -6.68 -5.91
CA ARG A 511 34.48 -5.85 -6.38
C ARG A 511 35.68 -5.82 -5.46
N HIS A 512 35.50 -6.23 -4.20
CA HIS A 512 36.49 -6.06 -3.13
C HIS A 512 37.03 -4.62 -3.05
N ASN A 513 36.22 -3.63 -3.45
CA ASN A 513 36.57 -2.22 -3.45
C ASN A 513 36.12 -1.59 -2.13
N HIS A 514 36.85 -1.90 -1.07
CA HIS A 514 36.51 -1.49 0.30
C HIS A 514 36.53 0.03 0.50
N ASP A 515 37.39 0.75 -0.20
CA ASP A 515 37.46 2.22 -0.12
C ASP A 515 36.17 2.85 -0.64
N ARG A 516 35.71 2.41 -1.81
CA ARG A 516 34.45 2.89 -2.39
C ARG A 516 33.24 2.43 -1.56
N ALA A 517 33.23 1.19 -1.10
CA ALA A 517 32.18 0.68 -0.22
C ALA A 517 32.05 1.53 1.06
N GLU A 518 33.17 1.96 1.64
CA GLU A 518 33.16 2.82 2.83
C GLU A 518 32.57 4.21 2.56
N GLU A 519 32.81 4.78 1.38
CA GLU A 519 32.17 6.05 0.98
C GLU A 519 30.65 5.90 0.90
N ILE A 520 30.17 4.80 0.30
CA ILE A 520 28.73 4.51 0.17
C ILE A 520 28.09 4.24 1.53
N CYS A 521 28.71 3.43 2.40
CA CYS A 521 28.23 3.19 3.75
C CYS A 521 28.12 4.48 4.58
N LYS A 522 29.11 5.38 4.46
CA LYS A 522 29.07 6.70 5.13
C LYS A 522 27.94 7.57 4.61
N GLN A 523 27.63 7.49 3.32
CA GLN A 523 26.48 8.16 2.73
C GLN A 523 25.17 7.59 3.29
N ALA A 524 25.02 6.26 3.33
CA ALA A 524 23.84 5.58 3.88
C ALA A 524 23.59 5.96 5.35
N ILE A 525 24.63 6.00 6.19
CA ILE A 525 24.54 6.43 7.59
C ILE A 525 24.21 7.92 7.73
N LYS A 526 24.58 8.75 6.74
CA LYS A 526 24.23 10.18 6.76
C LYS A 526 22.76 10.41 6.42
N VAL A 527 22.20 9.61 5.52
CA VAL A 527 20.79 9.62 5.13
C VAL A 527 19.93 9.18 6.31
N ASP A 528 20.23 8.00 6.87
CA ASP A 528 19.56 7.50 8.06
C ASP A 528 20.59 7.04 9.10
N PRO A 529 20.88 7.88 10.11
CA PRO A 529 21.83 7.53 11.15
C PRO A 529 21.40 6.37 12.03
N ASN A 530 20.11 6.06 12.12
CA ASN A 530 19.56 5.08 13.05
C ASN A 530 19.05 3.81 12.35
N ASN A 531 19.31 3.65 11.05
CA ASN A 531 19.01 2.41 10.36
C ASN A 531 19.97 1.30 10.82
N ALA A 532 19.42 0.26 11.44
CA ALA A 532 20.21 -0.86 11.96
C ALA A 532 20.96 -1.64 10.86
N ASN A 533 20.38 -1.78 9.66
CA ASN A 533 21.00 -2.48 8.53
C ASN A 533 22.22 -1.73 8.00
N ASN A 534 22.10 -0.41 7.74
CA ASN A 534 23.22 0.42 7.26
C ASN A 534 24.40 0.36 8.25
N LEU A 535 24.11 0.36 9.56
CA LEU A 535 25.12 0.23 10.61
C LEU A 535 25.75 -1.17 10.63
N GLY A 536 24.95 -2.23 10.41
CA GLY A 536 25.41 -3.61 10.29
C GLY A 536 26.34 -3.84 9.10
N ILE A 537 25.97 -3.35 7.92
CA ILE A 537 26.79 -3.44 6.69
C ILE A 537 28.10 -2.67 6.87
N TYR A 538 28.05 -1.47 7.44
CA TYR A 538 29.28 -0.71 7.69
C TYR A 538 30.16 -1.39 8.73
N SER A 539 29.57 -1.97 9.78
CA SER A 539 30.28 -2.79 10.75
C SER A 539 30.99 -3.97 10.08
N GLN A 540 30.29 -4.72 9.22
CA GLN A 540 30.86 -5.83 8.47
C GLN A 540 32.08 -5.37 7.66
N LEU A 541 31.97 -4.28 6.89
CA LEU A 541 33.08 -3.73 6.12
C LEU A 541 34.29 -3.36 7.01
N LEU A 542 34.04 -2.79 8.19
CA LEU A 542 35.09 -2.45 9.14
C LEU A 542 35.80 -3.70 9.67
N PHE A 543 35.08 -4.78 9.95
CA PHE A 543 35.69 -6.06 10.35
C PHE A 543 36.46 -6.70 9.19
N VAL A 544 35.93 -6.74 7.97
CA VAL A 544 36.67 -7.26 6.81
C VAL A 544 37.97 -6.48 6.57
N THR A 545 37.97 -5.18 6.84
CA THR A 545 39.16 -4.30 6.70
C THR A 545 40.05 -4.24 7.94
N GLY A 546 39.82 -5.07 8.97
CA GLY A 546 40.67 -5.14 10.17
C GLY A 546 40.51 -4.00 11.18
N ARG A 547 39.45 -3.20 11.07
CA ARG A 547 39.16 -2.05 11.94
C ARG A 547 38.22 -2.43 13.08
N ASP A 548 38.60 -3.46 13.81
CA ASP A 548 37.74 -4.21 14.74
C ASP A 548 37.12 -3.36 15.85
N GLU A 549 37.86 -2.43 16.45
CA GLU A 549 37.32 -1.54 17.49
C GLU A 549 36.20 -0.62 16.97
N LYS A 550 36.32 -0.16 15.72
CA LYS A 550 35.28 0.66 15.10
C LYS A 550 34.11 -0.23 14.66
N GLY A 551 34.40 -1.37 14.04
CA GLY A 551 33.39 -2.37 13.67
C GLY A 551 32.52 -2.74 14.86
N ALA A 552 33.13 -3.08 16.00
CA ALA A 552 32.41 -3.45 17.21
C ALA A 552 31.45 -2.35 17.71
N LYS A 553 31.85 -1.07 17.67
CA LYS A 553 30.96 0.04 18.05
C LYS A 553 29.74 0.16 17.15
N PHE A 554 29.91 -0.08 15.85
CA PHE A 554 28.80 -0.03 14.90
C PHE A 554 27.90 -1.27 15.04
N ALA A 555 28.45 -2.46 15.26
CA ALA A 555 27.68 -3.66 15.58
C ALA A 555 26.85 -3.49 16.85
N GLU A 556 27.43 -2.98 17.95
CA GLU A 556 26.69 -2.70 19.19
C GLU A 556 25.52 -1.73 18.96
N ARG A 557 25.76 -0.70 18.15
CA ARG A 557 24.72 0.29 17.82
C ARG A 557 23.63 -0.30 16.93
N ALA A 558 23.98 -1.13 15.96
CA ALA A 558 23.01 -1.87 15.13
C ALA A 558 22.13 -2.77 15.99
N LEU A 559 22.74 -3.57 16.89
CA LEU A 559 22.02 -4.43 17.83
C LEU A 559 21.07 -3.65 18.75
N GLY A 560 21.47 -2.47 19.22
CA GLY A 560 20.63 -1.62 20.07
C GLY A 560 19.46 -0.93 19.35
N LEU A 561 19.49 -0.89 18.01
CA LEU A 561 18.45 -0.29 17.17
C LEU A 561 17.63 -1.32 16.39
N ALA A 562 17.98 -2.60 16.49
CA ALA A 562 17.27 -3.66 15.79
C ALA A 562 15.82 -3.78 16.28
N GLU A 563 14.88 -3.83 15.34
CA GLU A 563 13.45 -4.01 15.61
C GLU A 563 13.06 -5.50 15.65
N GLN A 564 11.85 -5.81 16.14
CA GLN A 564 11.32 -7.18 16.08
C GLN A 564 11.26 -7.67 14.63
N GLY A 565 11.75 -8.88 14.34
CA GLY A 565 11.86 -9.41 12.98
C GLY A 565 13.24 -9.21 12.32
N GLN A 566 14.21 -8.60 13.01
CA GLN A 566 15.58 -8.40 12.53
C GLN A 566 16.58 -9.37 13.18
N GLU A 567 16.15 -10.59 13.51
CA GLU A 567 16.97 -11.60 14.19
C GLU A 567 18.18 -12.04 13.34
N ALA A 568 18.04 -12.04 12.00
CA ALA A 568 19.14 -12.32 11.07
C ALA A 568 20.27 -11.26 11.17
N LEU A 569 19.92 -9.96 11.17
CA LEU A 569 20.88 -8.88 11.38
C LEU A 569 21.58 -9.02 12.75
N CYS A 570 20.82 -9.38 13.78
CA CYS A 570 21.38 -9.63 15.11
C CYS A 570 22.38 -10.79 15.10
N ALA A 571 22.06 -11.90 14.42
CA ALA A 571 22.94 -13.04 14.27
C ALA A 571 24.25 -12.64 13.56
N GLU A 572 24.17 -11.84 12.49
CA GLU A 572 25.35 -11.35 11.79
C GLU A 572 26.24 -10.47 12.67
N CYS A 573 25.64 -9.49 13.35
CA CYS A 573 26.39 -8.61 14.24
C CYS A 573 27.08 -9.40 15.35
N HIS A 574 26.39 -10.39 15.92
CA HIS A 574 26.98 -11.28 16.91
C HIS A 574 28.06 -12.20 16.32
N PHE A 575 27.94 -12.66 15.08
CA PHE A 575 29.00 -13.40 14.41
C PHE A 575 30.28 -12.57 14.30
N TYR A 576 30.19 -11.33 13.82
CA TYR A 576 31.36 -10.46 13.69
C TYR A 576 32.01 -10.16 15.06
N LEU A 577 31.19 -9.87 16.07
CA LEU A 577 31.65 -9.63 17.44
C LEU A 577 32.27 -10.90 18.06
N PHE A 578 31.71 -12.07 17.80
CA PHE A 578 32.21 -13.35 18.31
C PHE A 578 33.60 -13.65 17.73
N MET A 579 33.79 -13.45 16.42
CA MET A 579 35.04 -13.76 15.74
C MET A 579 36.14 -12.72 16.01
N HIS A 580 35.79 -11.44 15.93
CA HIS A 580 36.78 -10.35 15.83
C HIS A 580 36.83 -9.43 17.06
N SER A 581 35.97 -9.61 18.06
CA SER A 581 35.98 -8.77 19.27
C SER A 581 36.18 -9.60 20.55
N PRO A 582 37.41 -9.69 21.09
CA PRO A 582 37.68 -10.45 22.31
C PRO A 582 36.80 -10.04 23.50
N ARG A 583 36.46 -8.75 23.60
CA ARG A 583 35.59 -8.20 24.64
C ARG A 583 34.15 -8.74 24.57
N HIS A 584 33.63 -8.97 23.37
CA HIS A 584 32.23 -9.36 23.14
C HIS A 584 32.08 -10.85 22.85
N ARG A 585 33.19 -11.59 22.78
CA ARG A 585 33.25 -12.98 22.34
C ARG A 585 32.26 -13.86 23.09
N THR A 586 32.39 -13.96 24.41
CA THR A 586 31.52 -14.83 25.22
C THR A 586 30.05 -14.44 25.13
N ALA A 587 29.75 -13.13 25.24
CA ALA A 587 28.38 -12.64 25.17
C ALA A 587 27.73 -12.89 23.79
N SER A 588 28.46 -12.65 22.71
CA SER A 588 27.96 -12.84 21.34
C SER A 588 27.87 -14.31 20.97
N GLY A 589 28.79 -15.16 21.44
CA GLY A 589 28.67 -16.61 21.30
C GLY A 589 27.41 -17.16 21.97
N ARG A 590 27.10 -16.70 23.19
CA ARG A 590 25.85 -17.07 23.89
C ARG A 590 24.61 -16.58 23.14
N ALA A 591 24.65 -15.36 22.58
CA ALA A 591 23.56 -14.83 21.77
C ALA A 591 23.34 -15.64 20.49
N LEU A 592 24.41 -16.02 19.78
CA LEU A 592 24.34 -16.89 18.60
C LEU A 592 23.73 -18.25 18.93
N LYS A 593 24.08 -18.86 20.07
CA LYS A 593 23.44 -20.09 20.54
C LYS A 593 21.94 -19.93 20.73
N ALA A 594 21.50 -18.84 21.36
CA ALA A 594 20.09 -18.56 21.57
C ALA A 594 19.35 -18.40 20.23
N LEU A 595 19.91 -17.61 19.31
CA LEU A 595 19.34 -17.39 17.99
C LEU A 595 19.22 -18.69 17.18
N LEU A 596 20.26 -19.54 17.18
CA LEU A 596 20.20 -20.86 16.53
C LEU A 596 19.18 -21.80 17.19
N ALA A 597 19.00 -21.73 18.51
CA ALA A 597 17.99 -22.50 19.22
C ALA A 597 16.56 -22.04 18.90
N ASP A 598 16.40 -20.75 18.56
CA ASP A 598 15.16 -20.17 18.05
C ASP A 598 14.99 -20.36 16.52
N GLU A 599 15.78 -21.27 15.91
CA GLU A 599 15.77 -21.61 14.48
C GLU A 599 16.03 -20.41 13.54
N VAL A 600 16.69 -19.37 14.05
CA VAL A 600 17.07 -18.20 13.25
C VAL A 600 18.14 -18.60 12.23
N THR A 601 17.89 -18.27 10.97
CA THR A 601 18.86 -18.41 9.88
C THR A 601 19.14 -17.06 9.24
N THR A 602 20.34 -16.90 8.68
CA THR A 602 20.74 -15.66 7.99
C THR A 602 20.51 -15.72 6.48
N GLY A 603 19.83 -16.76 5.97
CA GLY A 603 19.46 -16.88 4.55
C GLY A 603 20.64 -16.70 3.59
N GLY A 604 20.53 -15.77 2.64
CA GLY A 604 21.53 -15.47 1.61
C GLY A 604 22.71 -14.58 2.05
N TRP A 605 22.82 -14.25 3.34
CA TRP A 605 23.96 -13.48 3.84
C TRP A 605 25.27 -14.27 3.76
N SER A 606 26.36 -13.58 3.44
CA SER A 606 27.69 -14.19 3.26
C SER A 606 28.65 -13.72 4.33
N PHE A 607 29.28 -14.70 5.00
CA PHE A 607 30.37 -14.50 5.95
C PHE A 607 31.76 -14.61 5.30
N GLU A 608 31.82 -14.79 3.98
CA GLU A 608 33.04 -15.16 3.25
C GLU A 608 34.18 -14.16 3.43
N GLY A 609 33.90 -12.85 3.40
CA GLY A 609 34.96 -11.83 3.63
C GLY A 609 35.60 -11.93 5.02
N ASN A 610 34.83 -12.31 6.06
CA ASN A 610 35.36 -12.50 7.40
C ASN A 610 36.11 -13.84 7.51
N LEU A 611 35.58 -14.90 6.89
CA LEU A 611 36.22 -16.22 6.84
C LEU A 611 37.55 -16.16 6.06
N GLU A 612 37.59 -15.45 4.94
CA GLU A 612 38.79 -15.25 4.14
C GLU A 612 39.84 -14.48 4.95
N ARG A 613 39.44 -13.43 5.68
CA ARG A 613 40.34 -12.74 6.60
C ARG A 613 40.92 -13.70 7.66
N LEU A 614 40.08 -14.47 8.35
CA LEU A 614 40.55 -15.45 9.35
C LEU A 614 41.52 -16.47 8.74
N LYS A 615 41.27 -16.89 7.51
CA LYS A 615 42.15 -17.79 6.75
C LYS A 615 43.49 -17.13 6.41
N GLN A 616 43.48 -15.86 5.98
CA GLN A 616 44.69 -15.09 5.69
C GLN A 616 45.52 -14.82 6.97
N GLU A 617 44.84 -14.63 8.10
CA GLU A 617 45.45 -14.43 9.42
C GLU A 617 45.94 -15.74 10.06
N GLU A 618 45.69 -16.90 9.43
CA GLU A 618 45.96 -18.24 9.97
C GLU A 618 45.33 -18.43 11.38
N ASP A 619 44.13 -17.86 11.59
CA ASP A 619 43.45 -17.92 12.89
C ASP A 619 43.00 -19.38 13.17
N PRO A 620 43.39 -19.97 14.32
CA PRO A 620 43.05 -21.35 14.66
C PRO A 620 41.54 -21.58 14.81
N ARG A 621 40.74 -20.52 14.93
CA ARG A 621 39.28 -20.57 15.05
C ARG A 621 38.57 -20.59 13.69
N TYR A 622 39.29 -20.60 12.57
CA TYR A 622 38.68 -20.64 11.23
C TYR A 622 37.64 -21.76 11.09
N GLU A 623 37.94 -22.98 11.54
CA GLU A 623 37.01 -24.12 11.44
C GLU A 623 35.74 -23.92 12.29
N LEU A 624 35.88 -23.30 13.47
CA LEU A 624 34.72 -22.91 14.29
C LEU A 624 33.92 -21.81 13.61
N ALA A 625 34.58 -20.78 13.07
CA ALA A 625 33.94 -19.69 12.36
C ALA A 625 33.13 -20.19 11.16
N TRP A 626 33.72 -21.10 10.38
CA TRP A 626 33.08 -21.74 9.24
C TRP A 626 31.86 -22.56 9.68
N ALA A 627 32.00 -23.36 10.74
CA ALA A 627 30.88 -24.15 11.26
C ALA A 627 29.73 -23.28 11.78
N VAL A 628 30.02 -22.15 12.45
CA VAL A 628 28.98 -21.21 12.91
C VAL A 628 28.30 -20.53 11.72
N ALA A 629 29.07 -20.11 10.71
CA ALA A 629 28.52 -19.55 9.49
C ALA A 629 27.59 -20.55 8.77
N GLU A 630 27.99 -21.82 8.70
CA GLU A 630 27.18 -22.88 8.08
C GLU A 630 25.92 -23.20 8.89
N ALA A 631 26.02 -23.21 10.22
CA ALA A 631 24.85 -23.39 11.09
C ALA A 631 23.85 -22.24 10.93
N LEU A 632 24.32 -20.98 10.86
CA LEU A 632 23.46 -19.83 10.59
C LEU A 632 22.83 -19.87 9.20
N ARG A 633 23.49 -20.50 8.22
CA ARG A 633 22.97 -20.67 6.86
C ARG A 633 21.92 -21.78 6.76
N THR A 634 22.13 -22.89 7.47
CA THR A 634 21.34 -24.12 7.30
C THR A 634 20.34 -24.38 8.42
N GLY A 635 20.50 -23.72 9.57
CA GLY A 635 19.83 -24.05 10.83
C GLY A 635 20.41 -25.28 11.54
N ASP A 636 21.36 -26.00 10.93
CA ASP A 636 21.96 -27.19 11.55
C ASP A 636 23.17 -26.83 12.42
N ALA A 637 22.93 -26.74 13.73
CA ALA A 637 23.96 -26.47 14.73
C ALA A 637 24.67 -27.73 15.26
N SER A 638 24.40 -28.93 14.71
CA SER A 638 24.90 -30.20 15.27
C SER A 638 26.43 -30.28 15.33
N ALA A 639 27.09 -29.82 14.27
CA ALA A 639 28.56 -29.78 14.14
C ALA A 639 29.22 -28.85 15.17
N LEU A 640 28.50 -27.86 15.71
CA LEU A 640 29.07 -26.91 16.68
C LEU A 640 29.43 -27.57 18.01
N ASN A 641 28.83 -28.71 18.34
CA ASN A 641 29.12 -29.45 19.57
C ASN A 641 30.52 -30.09 19.59
N ASP A 642 31.16 -30.21 18.43
CA ASP A 642 32.52 -30.76 18.34
C ASP A 642 33.59 -29.77 18.83
N PHE A 643 33.26 -28.48 18.85
CA PHE A 643 34.19 -27.41 19.23
C PHE A 643 34.14 -27.10 20.73
N GLU A 644 35.29 -27.21 21.40
CA GLU A 644 35.42 -26.95 22.84
C GLU A 644 35.03 -25.51 23.20
N GLU A 645 35.52 -24.52 22.44
CA GLU A 645 35.17 -23.11 22.63
C GLU A 645 33.65 -22.87 22.55
N TRP A 646 32.95 -23.55 21.65
CA TRP A 646 31.49 -23.43 21.55
C TRP A 646 30.78 -24.07 22.75
N ARG A 647 31.19 -25.27 23.17
CA ARG A 647 30.60 -25.94 24.34
C ARG A 647 30.78 -25.11 25.62
N ASP A 648 31.95 -24.52 25.79
CA ASP A 648 32.33 -23.81 27.02
C ASP A 648 31.65 -22.45 27.18
N LEU A 649 30.97 -21.93 26.15
CA LEU A 649 30.23 -20.66 26.24
C LEU A 649 29.18 -20.65 27.36
N ASP A 650 28.63 -21.81 27.75
CA ASP A 650 27.58 -21.90 28.78
C ASP A 650 28.15 -22.07 30.20
N LEU A 651 29.47 -22.21 30.33
CA LEU A 651 30.13 -22.26 31.63
C LEU A 651 30.17 -20.86 32.25
N PRO A 652 30.01 -20.75 33.59
CA PRO A 652 30.22 -19.49 34.28
C PRO A 652 31.65 -19.01 34.02
N ASP A 653 31.79 -17.71 33.77
CA ASP A 653 33.10 -17.09 33.50
C ASP A 653 34.05 -17.47 34.64
N ARG A 654 35.16 -18.15 34.32
CA ARG A 654 36.17 -18.47 35.32
C ARG A 654 36.74 -17.15 35.82
N GLU A 655 36.55 -16.83 37.10
CA GLU A 655 37.21 -15.70 37.75
C GLU A 655 38.73 -15.86 37.54
N GLU A 656 39.33 -14.96 36.74
CA GLU A 656 40.79 -14.83 36.61
C GLU A 656 41.42 -14.22 37.86
#